data_AF-A0A3C0ZZ08-F1
#
_entry.id   AF-A0A3C0ZZ08-F1
#
_cell.length_a   1.000
_cell.length_b   1.000
_cell.length_c   1.000
_cell.angle_alpha   90.00
_cell.angle_beta   90.00
_cell.angle_gamma   90.00
#
_symmetry.space_group_name_H-M   'P 1'
#
loop_
_entity.id
_entity.type
_entity.pdbx_description
1 polymer ?
#
loop_
_entity_poly.entity_id
_entity_poly.type
_entity_poly.pdbx_seq_one_letter_code
_entity_poly.pdbx_strand_id
1 'polypeptide(L)'
;MRSKSGWFNRGVGLLIIFTALLFGSLAAWLFSPMLPLHPKTVHLPSPPAPTLDGSTLRVAVSTFVPSPDPPTPAPSLTPVEPSATAMENPPPAATQPSPCPIPMNTPLASNPPEPTSTPTPAPVAPCRTVMCQLLRQLRDLSTLPAPKNTTLFQASSQDRNHLEHYWDYFNSDELFRSRGFEIRHGYDGQKEYVILGRTAGPGYIARIYFTHRQHDWALEEGDNPKSLEATEWGFFHEVGNIRFYFDDEPTPRIDMPVTQFFSGNSWPFLAPLVGHYGTANGGNISYLPMPFSRSVLVATTGLPRLFGIEVVKFNQDPGNLHSFDLSLNPSEVQELNRAIDLWNNRGEHPYYPRGDLLSLKRDLTIPPFSSTEITLPGPGVITSLELYLASGMDEKMRMKIFWDDESSPSVEGLIRPLFGTAEGMRRYRSLPLGIRWTGDRNEFYNYFPMPFNSQARILFENGRGDATDMRVEILYHPAPFKANIPRFHAAFKRERLQARGDDGGNYILADLAGSGRYVGCILTMYDLDRSPVDAVDAPHWYFAYLESDMNIWVDGRYALPGTGIEGDFDAGYYYIYTDVPGRNWIFPLSGNTWKDHENWGEATSQYRFYLTNKVEFTNSLRVEVEHGFKGNNLSVTYSSTAFWYQDEPG
;
A
#
# COMPACT_ATOMS: atom_id res chain seq x y z
N MET A 1 -62.05 -1.04 -5.28
CA MET A 1 -63.36 -1.52 -4.79
C MET A 1 -63.21 -1.97 -3.35
N ARG A 2 -64.14 -1.55 -2.47
CA ARG A 2 -64.30 -1.87 -1.02
C ARG A 2 -63.14 -1.38 -0.12
N SER A 3 -63.20 -0.26 0.61
CA SER A 3 -64.18 0.35 1.54
C SER A 3 -64.21 -0.24 2.95
N LYS A 4 -63.92 0.62 3.94
CA LYS A 4 -64.61 0.91 5.23
C LYS A 4 -63.57 1.39 6.27
N SER A 5 -63.49 2.69 6.55
CA SER A 5 -64.26 3.46 7.58
C SER A 5 -63.82 3.11 9.01
N GLY A 6 -63.52 4.01 9.94
CA GLY A 6 -63.64 5.46 10.07
C GLY A 6 -63.49 5.83 11.57
N TRP A 7 -63.71 7.11 11.89
CA TRP A 7 -63.93 7.74 13.23
C TRP A 7 -62.91 8.80 13.70
N PHE A 8 -63.10 10.02 13.15
CA PHE A 8 -63.49 11.28 13.82
C PHE A 8 -63.11 11.61 15.29
N ASN A 9 -62.49 12.81 15.42
CA ASN A 9 -62.84 13.98 16.26
C ASN A 9 -62.14 14.29 17.62
N ARG A 10 -61.41 15.42 17.58
CA ARG A 10 -61.52 16.67 18.41
C ARG A 10 -61.13 16.73 19.90
N GLY A 11 -60.35 17.79 20.19
CA GLY A 11 -60.31 18.55 21.46
C GLY A 11 -58.92 19.15 21.71
N VAL A 12 -58.58 20.36 21.24
CA VAL A 12 -58.68 21.68 21.91
C VAL A 12 -58.31 21.67 23.41
N GLY A 13 -57.28 22.43 23.79
CA GLY A 13 -57.00 22.80 25.18
C GLY A 13 -55.69 23.54 25.39
N LEU A 14 -55.74 24.87 25.34
CA LEU A 14 -54.69 25.83 25.73
C LEU A 14 -55.07 26.39 27.11
N LEU A 15 -54.20 26.39 28.14
CA LEU A 15 -54.16 27.42 29.22
C LEU A 15 -53.08 27.24 30.33
N ILE A 16 -52.30 28.32 30.55
CA ILE A 16 -51.94 29.03 31.81
C ILE A 16 -51.12 28.32 32.94
N ILE A 17 -49.84 28.70 33.05
CA ILE A 17 -49.17 29.65 34.01
C ILE A 17 -49.46 29.62 35.56
N PHE A 18 -48.33 29.74 36.30
CA PHE A 18 -48.03 30.15 37.72
C PHE A 18 -48.33 29.15 38.87
N THR A 19 -47.43 28.90 39.83
CA THR A 19 -46.97 29.82 40.89
C THR A 19 -45.68 29.32 41.60
N ALA A 20 -44.93 30.28 42.18
CA ALA A 20 -43.63 30.21 42.85
C ALA A 20 -43.70 30.01 44.39
N LEU A 21 -42.54 29.80 45.06
CA LEU A 21 -42.09 30.37 46.37
C LEU A 21 -40.65 29.84 46.68
N LEU A 22 -39.56 30.64 46.68
CA LEU A 22 -39.01 31.58 47.72
C LEU A 22 -38.23 30.85 48.84
N PHE A 23 -36.99 31.17 49.29
CA PHE A 23 -36.24 32.40 49.67
C PHE A 23 -34.71 32.12 49.54
N GLY A 24 -33.80 33.02 49.15
CA GLY A 24 -33.29 34.25 49.84
C GLY A 24 -31.90 33.96 50.48
N SER A 25 -30.77 34.61 50.18
CA SER A 25 -30.49 36.05 50.43
C SER A 25 -29.13 36.51 49.83
N LEU A 26 -29.16 37.67 49.12
CA LEU A 26 -28.30 38.88 49.16
C LEU A 26 -26.74 38.81 49.12
N ALA A 27 -25.98 39.76 48.52
CA ALA A 27 -26.16 40.93 47.64
C ALA A 27 -24.75 41.51 47.30
N ALA A 28 -24.45 41.91 46.04
CA ALA A 28 -24.27 43.31 45.54
C ALA A 28 -22.97 44.06 45.95
N TRP A 29 -22.28 44.92 45.18
CA TRP A 29 -22.39 45.56 43.85
C TRP A 29 -21.10 46.42 43.64
N LEU A 30 -20.60 46.62 42.40
CA LEU A 30 -20.33 47.94 41.76
C LEU A 30 -19.39 47.88 40.52
N PHE A 31 -19.75 48.74 39.56
CA PHE A 31 -19.25 48.97 38.19
C PHE A 31 -17.98 49.84 38.10
N SER A 32 -17.08 49.57 37.13
CA SER A 32 -16.74 50.47 35.99
C SER A 32 -15.53 50.01 35.15
N PRO A 33 -15.39 50.49 33.89
CA PRO A 33 -14.64 49.83 32.81
C PRO A 33 -13.28 50.48 32.49
N MET A 34 -12.31 49.72 31.94
CA MET A 34 -11.15 50.28 31.23
C MET A 34 -10.61 49.36 30.12
N LEU A 35 -10.65 49.90 28.89
CA LEU A 35 -9.70 49.85 27.75
C LEU A 35 -9.00 48.54 27.30
N PRO A 36 -8.92 48.28 25.98
CA PRO A 36 -8.17 47.17 25.41
C PRO A 36 -6.67 47.49 25.30
N LEU A 37 -5.82 46.59 25.78
CA LEU A 37 -4.38 46.62 25.53
C LEU A 37 -4.06 45.78 24.29
N HIS A 38 -3.57 46.45 23.25
CA HIS A 38 -2.83 45.82 22.16
C HIS A 38 -1.55 45.16 22.69
N PRO A 39 -1.23 43.91 22.32
CA PRO A 39 0.13 43.43 22.43
C PRO A 39 0.95 44.00 21.26
N LYS A 40 1.97 44.79 21.61
CA LYS A 40 3.04 45.20 20.71
C LYS A 40 3.79 43.97 20.21
N THR A 41 3.95 43.87 18.90
CA THR A 41 4.92 43.02 18.21
C THR A 41 6.34 43.36 18.69
N VAL A 42 7.01 42.39 19.30
CA VAL A 42 8.46 42.42 19.52
C VAL A 42 9.08 41.50 18.45
N HIS A 43 9.78 42.09 17.49
CA HIS A 43 10.64 41.34 16.58
C HIS A 43 11.86 40.83 17.36
N LEU A 44 11.90 39.52 17.61
CA LEU A 44 13.13 38.81 17.95
C LEU A 44 13.87 38.46 16.66
N PRO A 45 15.18 38.74 16.54
CA PRO A 45 15.95 38.36 15.36
C PRO A 45 16.10 36.83 15.28
N SER A 46 15.98 36.29 14.08
CA SER A 46 16.19 34.88 13.76
C SER A 46 17.57 34.39 14.23
N PRO A 47 17.69 33.18 14.80
CA PRO A 47 18.99 32.58 15.05
C PRO A 47 19.72 32.33 13.72
N PRO A 48 21.05 32.46 13.66
CA PRO A 48 21.80 32.22 12.43
C PRO A 48 21.71 30.75 12.03
N ALA A 49 21.65 30.50 10.72
CA ALA A 49 21.71 29.17 10.13
C ALA A 49 23.00 28.44 10.58
N PRO A 50 22.94 27.13 10.89
CA PRO A 50 24.14 26.37 11.18
C PRO A 50 24.99 26.25 9.90
N THR A 51 26.22 26.75 9.99
CA THR A 51 27.27 26.47 9.02
C THR A 51 27.61 24.99 9.05
N LEU A 52 27.37 24.29 7.93
CA LEU A 52 27.84 22.92 7.70
C LEU A 52 29.37 22.95 7.60
N ASP A 53 30.05 22.53 8.66
CA ASP A 53 31.46 22.15 8.61
C ASP A 53 31.56 20.72 8.05
N GLY A 54 32.46 20.55 7.08
CA GLY A 54 32.68 19.31 6.36
C GLY A 54 33.45 18.33 7.21
N SER A 55 32.75 17.50 7.98
CA SER A 55 33.30 16.27 8.53
C SER A 55 32.27 15.15 8.42
N THR A 56 32.64 14.13 7.63
CA THR A 56 31.99 12.82 7.46
C THR A 56 31.30 12.31 8.72
N LEU A 57 29.96 12.28 8.70
CA LEU A 57 29.13 11.58 9.68
C LEU A 57 29.09 10.10 9.29
N ARG A 58 29.73 9.26 10.10
CA ARG A 58 29.64 7.80 10.00
C ARG A 58 28.27 7.37 10.49
N VAL A 59 27.59 6.52 9.72
CA VAL A 59 26.40 5.77 10.14
C VAL A 59 26.77 4.99 11.41
N ALA A 60 26.06 5.27 12.50
CA ALA A 60 26.19 4.51 13.73
C ALA A 60 25.48 3.16 13.57
N VAL A 61 26.25 2.12 13.26
CA VAL A 61 25.81 0.73 13.40
C VAL A 61 25.62 0.46 14.89
N SER A 62 24.37 0.25 15.32
CA SER A 62 24.05 -0.10 16.70
C SER A 62 24.60 -1.47 17.04
N THR A 63 25.60 -1.53 17.92
CA THR A 63 26.08 -2.78 18.53
C THR A 63 25.11 -3.21 19.63
N PHE A 64 24.51 -4.38 19.46
CA PHE A 64 23.60 -5.03 20.40
C PHE A 64 24.31 -5.31 21.73
N VAL A 65 23.76 -4.84 22.85
CA VAL A 65 24.13 -5.27 24.21
C VAL A 65 23.00 -6.17 24.72
N PRO A 66 23.26 -7.45 25.08
CA PRO A 66 22.21 -8.32 25.60
C PRO A 66 21.86 -7.94 27.05
N SER A 67 20.56 -7.79 27.33
CA SER A 67 20.00 -7.68 28.68
C SER A 67 19.73 -9.10 29.25
N PRO A 68 19.77 -9.31 30.58
CA PRO A 68 19.85 -10.65 31.17
C PRO A 68 18.52 -11.42 31.18
N ASP A 69 18.64 -12.74 31.21
CA ASP A 69 17.58 -13.76 31.03
C ASP A 69 16.35 -13.62 31.94
N PRO A 70 15.15 -13.99 31.46
CA PRO A 70 13.95 -14.12 32.29
C PRO A 70 13.93 -15.45 33.09
N PRO A 71 13.19 -15.51 34.22
CA PRO A 71 13.19 -16.67 35.11
C PRO A 71 12.38 -17.86 34.56
N THR A 72 12.82 -19.05 34.97
CA THR A 72 12.38 -20.41 34.59
C THR A 72 10.88 -20.69 34.80
N PRO A 73 10.21 -21.45 33.90
CA PRO A 73 8.83 -21.88 34.13
C PRO A 73 8.72 -23.15 35.01
N ALA A 74 7.63 -23.23 35.78
CA ALA A 74 7.25 -24.32 36.68
C ALA A 74 6.69 -25.55 35.90
N PRO A 75 6.60 -26.76 36.52
CA PRO A 75 6.51 -28.02 35.79
C PRO A 75 5.11 -28.38 35.27
N SER A 76 5.13 -29.17 34.20
CA SER A 76 4.03 -29.70 33.39
C SER A 76 2.99 -30.54 34.13
N LEU A 77 1.71 -30.30 33.85
CA LEU A 77 0.59 -31.19 34.16
C LEU A 77 0.30 -32.12 32.96
N THR A 78 0.14 -33.40 33.26
CA THR A 78 -0.16 -34.52 32.35
C THR A 78 -1.51 -34.40 31.64
N PRO A 79 -1.68 -34.93 30.40
CA PRO A 79 -2.98 -34.96 29.74
C PRO A 79 -3.85 -36.12 30.23
N VAL A 80 -5.13 -35.85 30.41
CA VAL A 80 -6.20 -36.83 30.65
C VAL A 80 -6.78 -37.27 29.31
N GLU A 81 -6.87 -38.59 29.09
CA GLU A 81 -7.55 -39.22 27.95
C GLU A 81 -9.08 -39.02 28.00
N PRO A 82 -9.77 -38.90 26.86
CA PRO A 82 -11.19 -39.21 26.77
C PRO A 82 -11.45 -40.57 26.11
N SER A 83 -12.33 -41.31 26.78
CA SER A 83 -12.90 -42.62 26.45
C SER A 83 -13.69 -42.68 25.14
N ALA A 84 -13.63 -43.84 24.49
CA ALA A 84 -14.40 -44.22 23.33
C ALA A 84 -15.89 -44.52 23.64
N THR A 85 -16.77 -44.16 22.71
CA THR A 85 -18.05 -44.85 22.46
C THR A 85 -18.29 -44.92 20.95
N ALA A 86 -18.66 -46.12 20.49
CA ALA A 86 -18.86 -46.50 19.10
C ALA A 86 -20.35 -46.51 18.71
N MET A 87 -20.62 -46.19 17.44
CA MET A 87 -21.76 -46.58 16.57
C MET A 87 -21.60 -45.80 15.25
N GLU A 88 -22.01 -46.21 14.05
CA GLU A 88 -22.14 -47.49 13.35
C GLU A 88 -22.31 -47.12 11.85
N ASN A 89 -21.72 -47.90 10.93
CA ASN A 89 -22.01 -48.06 9.48
C ASN A 89 -21.63 -46.98 8.42
N PRO A 90 -20.85 -47.35 7.37
CA PRO A 90 -20.50 -46.50 6.22
C PRO A 90 -21.39 -46.74 4.96
N PRO A 91 -21.47 -45.78 4.01
CA PRO A 91 -22.15 -45.96 2.71
C PRO A 91 -21.26 -46.63 1.63
N PRO A 92 -21.86 -47.16 0.54
CA PRO A 92 -21.28 -48.25 -0.25
C PRO A 92 -20.27 -47.82 -1.33
N ALA A 93 -19.38 -48.76 -1.64
CA ALA A 93 -18.34 -48.67 -2.67
C ALA A 93 -18.91 -48.62 -4.10
N ALA A 94 -18.39 -47.70 -4.90
CA ALA A 94 -18.63 -47.65 -6.34
C ALA A 94 -17.65 -48.55 -7.09
N THR A 95 -18.21 -49.25 -8.07
CA THR A 95 -17.72 -50.35 -8.89
C THR A 95 -16.54 -50.02 -9.81
N GLN A 96 -15.54 -50.90 -9.84
CA GLN A 96 -14.51 -50.98 -10.89
C GLN A 96 -15.06 -51.63 -12.17
N PRO A 97 -14.67 -51.17 -13.37
CA PRO A 97 -14.88 -51.92 -14.60
C PRO A 97 -13.67 -52.82 -14.96
N SER A 98 -13.97 -54.06 -15.34
CA SER A 98 -13.08 -55.14 -15.79
C SER A 98 -12.37 -54.88 -17.14
N PRO A 99 -11.30 -55.63 -17.46
CA PRO A 99 -10.37 -55.32 -18.56
C PRO A 99 -10.76 -55.95 -19.90
N CYS A 100 -10.33 -55.36 -21.01
CA CYS A 100 -10.41 -55.93 -22.36
C CYS A 100 -9.16 -55.51 -23.18
N PRO A 101 -8.81 -56.19 -24.29
CA PRO A 101 -7.53 -56.89 -24.43
C PRO A 101 -6.52 -56.21 -25.37
N ILE A 102 -5.25 -56.58 -25.20
CA ILE A 102 -4.10 -56.15 -26.00
C ILE A 102 -4.07 -56.92 -27.35
N PRO A 103 -3.78 -56.24 -28.48
CA PRO A 103 -3.10 -56.87 -29.61
C PRO A 103 -1.61 -56.47 -29.65
N MET A 104 -0.74 -57.48 -29.73
CA MET A 104 0.68 -57.33 -30.06
C MET A 104 0.87 -56.98 -31.54
N ASN A 105 1.73 -55.99 -31.87
CA ASN A 105 2.85 -56.16 -32.80
C ASN A 105 3.62 -54.84 -33.07
N THR A 106 4.94 -54.88 -32.78
CA THR A 106 6.10 -54.23 -33.47
C THR A 106 6.23 -52.70 -33.55
N PRO A 107 7.44 -52.12 -33.73
CA PRO A 107 8.81 -52.51 -33.34
C PRO A 107 9.54 -51.43 -32.47
N LEU A 108 10.66 -51.80 -31.83
CA LEU A 108 11.58 -50.86 -31.17
C LEU A 108 12.27 -49.93 -32.18
N ALA A 109 12.15 -48.61 -31.99
CA ALA A 109 13.24 -47.61 -32.08
C ALA A 109 12.68 -46.17 -32.12
N SER A 110 13.15 -45.29 -31.23
CA SER A 110 13.68 -43.93 -31.54
C SER A 110 13.83 -43.07 -30.27
N ASN A 111 14.75 -42.12 -30.36
CA ASN A 111 15.33 -41.23 -29.36
C ASN A 111 14.36 -40.55 -28.37
N PRO A 112 14.85 -40.05 -27.22
CA PRO A 112 14.07 -39.22 -26.31
C PRO A 112 13.48 -38.00 -27.05
N PRO A 113 12.25 -37.59 -26.71
CA PRO A 113 11.59 -36.47 -27.39
C PRO A 113 12.40 -35.19 -27.13
N GLU A 114 12.71 -34.48 -28.22
CA GLU A 114 13.22 -33.10 -28.15
C GLU A 114 12.28 -32.23 -27.30
N PRO A 115 12.82 -31.27 -26.55
CA PRO A 115 12.02 -30.37 -25.75
C PRO A 115 11.02 -29.65 -26.65
N THR A 116 9.74 -29.87 -26.42
CA THR A 116 8.66 -29.13 -27.08
C THR A 116 8.82 -27.66 -26.74
N SER A 117 9.28 -26.89 -27.72
CA SER A 117 9.33 -25.44 -27.67
C SER A 117 7.96 -24.92 -27.28
N THR A 118 7.89 -24.27 -26.12
CA THR A 118 6.76 -23.40 -25.77
C THR A 118 6.53 -22.44 -26.94
N PRO A 119 5.28 -22.27 -27.43
CA PRO A 119 5.01 -21.39 -28.56
C PRO A 119 5.54 -19.99 -28.23
N THR A 120 6.49 -19.53 -29.04
CA THR A 120 7.04 -18.18 -28.92
C THR A 120 5.87 -17.19 -29.01
N PRO A 121 5.64 -16.34 -28.00
CA PRO A 121 4.60 -15.33 -28.06
C PRO A 121 4.77 -14.49 -29.32
N ALA A 122 3.68 -14.22 -30.04
CA ALA A 122 3.70 -13.38 -31.22
C ALA A 122 4.48 -12.07 -30.93
N PRO A 123 5.35 -11.61 -31.86
CA PRO A 123 6.16 -10.42 -31.64
C PRO A 123 5.25 -9.23 -31.32
N VAL A 124 5.51 -8.62 -30.16
CA VAL A 124 4.77 -7.47 -29.65
C VAL A 124 4.93 -6.30 -30.63
N ALA A 125 3.84 -5.74 -31.12
CA ALA A 125 3.89 -4.48 -31.86
C ALA A 125 4.66 -3.44 -31.01
N PRO A 126 5.59 -2.66 -31.59
CA PRO A 126 6.43 -1.78 -30.79
C PRO A 126 5.56 -0.75 -30.06
N CYS A 127 5.66 -0.68 -28.72
CA CYS A 127 5.02 0.38 -27.93
C CYS A 127 5.68 1.72 -28.26
N ARG A 128 5.02 2.49 -29.13
CA ARG A 128 5.52 3.79 -29.60
C ARG A 128 4.85 4.98 -28.92
N THR A 129 3.67 4.82 -28.33
CA THR A 129 3.00 5.90 -27.56
C THR A 129 3.42 5.84 -26.09
N VAL A 130 3.41 6.99 -25.42
CA VAL A 130 3.65 7.04 -23.96
C VAL A 130 2.60 6.20 -23.21
N MET A 131 1.33 6.22 -23.63
CA MET A 131 0.29 5.40 -23.00
C MET A 131 0.62 3.90 -23.06
N CYS A 132 1.05 3.37 -24.21
CA CYS A 132 1.48 1.98 -24.34
C CYS A 132 2.67 1.66 -23.42
N GLN A 133 3.63 2.58 -23.30
CA GLN A 133 4.79 2.43 -22.40
C GLN A 133 4.40 2.47 -20.92
N LEU A 134 3.40 3.28 -20.54
CA LEU A 134 2.88 3.34 -19.17
C LEU A 134 2.11 2.06 -18.81
N LEU A 135 1.28 1.55 -19.74
CA LEU A 135 0.61 0.25 -19.57
C LEU A 135 1.61 -0.89 -19.43
N ARG A 136 2.68 -0.90 -20.23
CA ARG A 136 3.76 -1.87 -20.10
C ARG A 136 4.46 -1.78 -18.73
N GLN A 137 4.66 -0.58 -18.20
CA GLN A 137 5.29 -0.39 -16.89
C GLN A 137 4.50 -1.03 -15.75
N LEU A 138 3.18 -1.20 -15.88
CA LEU A 138 2.38 -1.92 -14.88
C LEU A 138 2.77 -3.40 -14.72
N ARG A 139 3.51 -3.98 -15.67
CA ARG A 139 3.93 -5.39 -15.67
C ARG A 139 5.42 -5.62 -15.82
N ASP A 140 6.20 -4.54 -15.93
CA ASP A 140 7.63 -4.57 -16.28
C ASP A 140 8.45 -3.86 -15.19
N LEU A 141 8.96 -4.65 -14.25
CA LEU A 141 9.77 -4.14 -13.15
C LEU A 141 11.16 -3.68 -13.62
N SER A 142 11.65 -4.08 -14.81
CA SER A 142 12.99 -3.77 -15.30
C SER A 142 13.29 -2.27 -15.42
N THR A 143 12.23 -1.45 -15.43
CA THR A 143 12.33 0.01 -15.49
C THR A 143 12.55 0.68 -14.13
N LEU A 144 12.47 -0.07 -13.02
CA LEU A 144 12.58 0.43 -11.65
C LEU A 144 13.98 0.89 -11.21
N PRO A 145 15.10 0.34 -11.69
CA PRO A 145 16.41 0.83 -11.23
C PRO A 145 16.77 2.21 -11.78
N ALA A 146 16.46 2.51 -13.04
CA ALA A 146 16.95 3.72 -13.71
C ALA A 146 15.95 4.90 -13.61
N PRO A 147 16.31 6.04 -12.97
CA PRO A 147 15.50 7.26 -12.91
C PRO A 147 15.10 7.78 -14.29
N LYS A 148 13.89 8.34 -14.42
CA LYS A 148 13.36 8.90 -15.66
C LYS A 148 13.28 10.42 -15.65
N ASN A 149 13.83 11.06 -14.62
CA ASN A 149 13.76 12.49 -14.38
C ASN A 149 12.30 12.97 -14.36
N THR A 150 11.57 12.49 -13.37
CA THR A 150 10.17 12.81 -13.14
C THR A 150 9.96 13.45 -11.78
N THR A 151 8.89 14.24 -11.66
CA THR A 151 8.44 14.79 -10.38
C THR A 151 7.08 14.18 -10.03
N LEU A 152 6.95 13.60 -8.85
CA LEU A 152 5.68 13.11 -8.32
C LEU A 152 5.11 14.11 -7.30
N PHE A 153 3.80 14.34 -7.33
CA PHE A 153 3.07 14.99 -6.25
C PHE A 153 1.66 14.43 -6.12
N GLN A 154 1.01 14.65 -4.98
CA GLN A 154 -0.37 14.26 -4.73
C GLN A 154 -1.24 15.47 -4.36
N ALA A 155 -2.40 15.57 -5.02
CA ALA A 155 -3.53 16.36 -4.52
C ALA A 155 -4.34 15.47 -3.57
N SER A 156 -4.55 15.92 -2.35
CA SER A 156 -5.14 15.12 -1.26
C SER A 156 -6.14 15.94 -0.47
N SER A 157 -7.12 15.27 0.14
CA SER A 157 -8.07 15.89 1.07
C SER A 157 -7.48 16.26 2.43
N GLN A 158 -6.24 15.86 2.71
CA GLN A 158 -5.51 16.14 3.96
C GLN A 158 -5.67 17.57 4.47
N ASP A 159 -5.94 17.73 5.77
CA ASP A 159 -5.94 19.03 6.44
C ASP A 159 -4.53 19.53 6.70
N ARG A 160 -3.95 20.20 5.71
CA ARG A 160 -2.61 20.81 5.83
C ARG A 160 -2.52 21.94 6.86
N ASN A 161 -3.65 22.44 7.34
CA ASN A 161 -3.69 23.49 8.37
C ASN A 161 -3.74 22.90 9.78
N HIS A 162 -4.15 21.64 9.92
CA HIS A 162 -4.30 20.92 11.18
C HIS A 162 -3.83 19.49 11.00
N LEU A 163 -2.53 19.32 10.71
CA LEU A 163 -1.91 18.00 10.51
C LEU A 163 -2.14 17.04 11.70
N GLU A 164 -2.49 17.59 12.86
CA GLU A 164 -2.64 16.84 14.12
C GLU A 164 -4.08 16.37 14.36
N HIS A 165 -5.01 16.56 13.42
CA HIS A 165 -6.43 16.30 13.59
C HIS A 165 -7.01 15.27 12.60
N TYR A 166 -7.70 14.29 13.18
CA TYR A 166 -8.48 13.15 12.62
C TYR A 166 -9.44 13.41 11.42
N TRP A 167 -9.52 14.60 10.84
CA TRP A 167 -10.62 14.92 9.92
C TRP A 167 -10.15 15.40 8.55
N ASP A 168 -9.45 14.55 7.83
CA ASP A 168 -9.01 14.81 6.46
C ASP A 168 -10.12 14.75 5.40
N TYR A 169 -11.38 14.58 5.81
CA TYR A 169 -12.51 14.59 4.89
C TYR A 169 -13.20 15.94 4.78
N PHE A 170 -13.89 16.13 3.66
CA PHE A 170 -14.83 17.24 3.50
C PHE A 170 -16.25 16.86 3.92
N ASN A 171 -16.99 17.78 4.55
CA ASN A 171 -18.40 17.57 4.87
C ASN A 171 -19.32 18.73 4.44
N SER A 172 -18.73 19.79 3.87
CA SER A 172 -19.44 20.99 3.42
C SER A 172 -18.66 21.72 2.34
N ASP A 173 -19.37 22.50 1.53
CA ASP A 173 -18.79 23.44 0.56
C ASP A 173 -17.86 24.48 1.21
N GLU A 174 -18.16 24.87 2.46
CA GLU A 174 -17.35 25.83 3.22
C GLU A 174 -15.99 25.23 3.59
N LEU A 175 -15.97 24.02 4.13
CA LEU A 175 -14.74 23.31 4.48
C LEU A 175 -13.89 22.98 3.24
N PHE A 176 -14.55 22.61 2.13
CA PHE A 176 -13.85 22.36 0.86
C PHE A 176 -13.10 23.61 0.37
N ARG A 177 -13.77 24.78 0.38
CA ARG A 177 -13.13 26.05 0.01
C ARG A 177 -12.08 26.51 1.03
N SER A 178 -12.31 26.30 2.33
CA SER A 178 -11.36 26.74 3.36
C SER A 178 -10.02 26.00 3.28
N ARG A 179 -9.99 24.78 2.73
CA ARG A 179 -8.76 24.04 2.41
C ARG A 179 -8.16 24.38 1.04
N GLY A 180 -8.63 25.44 0.39
CA GLY A 180 -8.06 25.97 -0.85
C GLY A 180 -8.54 25.29 -2.14
N PHE A 181 -9.56 24.45 -2.08
CA PHE A 181 -10.15 23.85 -3.27
C PHE A 181 -11.19 24.76 -3.93
N GLU A 182 -11.32 24.64 -5.25
CA GLU A 182 -12.24 25.45 -6.05
C GLU A 182 -13.59 24.75 -6.23
N ILE A 183 -14.67 25.49 -6.03
CA ILE A 183 -16.02 25.09 -6.46
C ILE A 183 -16.46 26.04 -7.55
N ARG A 184 -16.83 25.49 -8.71
CA ARG A 184 -17.19 26.25 -9.92
C ARG A 184 -18.45 25.69 -10.58
N HIS A 185 -18.85 26.32 -11.67
CA HIS A 185 -19.83 25.75 -12.59
C HIS A 185 -19.09 25.07 -13.75
N GLY A 186 -19.45 23.82 -14.03
CA GLY A 186 -18.91 23.01 -15.12
C GLY A 186 -19.41 23.42 -16.49
N TYR A 187 -19.00 22.66 -17.51
CA TYR A 187 -19.33 22.91 -18.92
C TYR A 187 -20.85 22.92 -19.22
N ASP A 188 -21.63 22.23 -18.40
CA ASP A 188 -23.08 22.07 -18.47
C ASP A 188 -23.84 22.96 -17.46
N GLY A 189 -23.13 23.84 -16.75
CA GLY A 189 -23.68 24.68 -15.70
C GLY A 189 -23.93 23.97 -14.37
N GLN A 190 -23.62 22.66 -14.24
CA GLN A 190 -23.70 21.98 -12.96
C GLN A 190 -22.57 22.43 -12.02
N LYS A 191 -22.80 22.34 -10.71
CA LYS A 191 -21.76 22.60 -9.70
C LYS A 191 -20.68 21.53 -9.79
N GLU A 192 -19.42 21.93 -9.74
CA GLU A 192 -18.25 21.06 -9.75
C GLU A 192 -17.29 21.39 -8.61
N TYR A 193 -16.76 20.37 -7.95
CA TYR A 193 -15.70 20.43 -6.95
C TYR A 193 -14.39 20.05 -7.63
N VAL A 194 -13.47 20.99 -7.79
CA VAL A 194 -12.18 20.76 -8.44
C VAL A 194 -11.24 20.07 -7.46
N ILE A 195 -11.00 18.77 -7.63
CA ILE A 195 -10.18 17.93 -6.75
C ILE A 195 -8.72 17.81 -7.21
N LEU A 196 -8.46 18.09 -8.48
CA LEU A 196 -7.13 18.39 -9.00
C LEU A 196 -7.23 19.68 -9.79
N GLY A 197 -6.69 20.78 -9.24
CA GLY A 197 -6.59 22.05 -9.93
C GLY A 197 -5.82 21.93 -11.24
N ARG A 198 -5.98 22.92 -12.14
CA ARG A 198 -5.32 22.92 -13.46
C ARG A 198 -3.81 22.69 -13.30
N THR A 199 -3.39 21.50 -13.66
CA THR A 199 -2.00 21.07 -13.60
C THR A 199 -1.40 21.15 -14.99
N ALA A 200 -0.41 22.01 -15.19
CA ALA A 200 0.28 22.12 -16.48
C ALA A 200 1.03 20.82 -16.81
N GLY A 201 1.10 20.46 -18.09
CA GLY A 201 1.76 19.29 -18.68
C GLY A 201 3.23 19.55 -19.08
N PRO A 202 3.93 18.53 -19.62
CA PRO A 202 3.46 17.15 -19.82
C PRO A 202 3.51 16.29 -18.55
N GLY A 203 2.65 15.27 -18.44
CA GLY A 203 2.60 14.35 -17.30
C GLY A 203 1.57 13.23 -17.47
N TYR A 204 1.29 12.50 -16.39
CA TYR A 204 0.19 11.55 -16.28
C TYR A 204 -0.32 11.43 -14.86
N ILE A 205 -1.62 11.17 -14.69
CA ILE A 205 -2.18 10.70 -13.42
C ILE A 205 -1.79 9.23 -13.27
N ALA A 206 -1.15 8.87 -12.16
CA ALA A 206 -0.58 7.55 -11.92
C ALA A 206 -1.44 6.69 -10.98
N ARG A 207 -2.15 7.34 -10.05
CA ARG A 207 -3.08 6.70 -9.12
C ARG A 207 -4.20 7.68 -8.75
N ILE A 208 -5.41 7.17 -8.63
CA ILE A 208 -6.55 7.87 -8.00
C ILE A 208 -7.08 6.96 -6.90
N TYR A 209 -7.32 7.55 -5.73
CA TYR A 209 -7.88 6.91 -4.57
C TYR A 209 -9.06 7.71 -4.02
N PHE A 210 -10.12 7.02 -3.63
CA PHE A 210 -11.24 7.55 -2.87
C PHE A 210 -11.65 6.58 -1.77
N THR A 211 -12.06 7.14 -0.64
CA THR A 211 -12.96 6.46 0.30
C THR A 211 -14.07 7.42 0.72
N HIS A 212 -15.15 6.90 1.31
CA HIS A 212 -16.34 7.71 1.60
C HIS A 212 -16.77 7.67 3.07
N ARG A 213 -18.07 7.80 3.38
CA ARG A 213 -18.58 7.87 4.76
C ARG A 213 -18.82 6.50 5.37
N GLN A 214 -18.47 6.31 6.64
CA GLN A 214 -18.93 5.15 7.39
C GLN A 214 -20.47 5.24 7.51
N HIS A 215 -21.18 4.13 7.29
CA HIS A 215 -22.59 4.08 7.68
C HIS A 215 -22.69 4.07 9.21
N ASP A 216 -23.56 4.91 9.77
CA ASP A 216 -23.92 4.89 11.20
C ASP A 216 -24.77 3.67 11.61
N TRP A 217 -25.03 2.71 10.71
CA TRP A 217 -25.90 1.56 10.97
C TRP A 217 -25.24 0.24 10.57
N ALA A 218 -25.40 -0.77 11.42
CA ALA A 218 -25.15 -2.17 11.08
C ALA A 218 -26.36 -2.71 10.30
N LEU A 219 -26.14 -3.57 9.29
CA LEU A 219 -27.23 -4.29 8.61
C LEU A 219 -28.10 -5.00 9.67
N GLU A 220 -29.38 -4.64 9.76
CA GLU A 220 -30.33 -5.25 10.68
C GLU A 220 -30.85 -6.58 10.11
N GLU A 221 -31.38 -7.43 10.97
CA GLU A 221 -31.99 -8.69 10.56
C GLU A 221 -33.20 -8.42 9.65
N GLY A 222 -33.07 -8.72 8.35
CA GLY A 222 -34.09 -8.47 7.33
C GLY A 222 -33.62 -7.56 6.19
N ASP A 223 -32.50 -6.87 6.36
CA ASP A 223 -31.88 -6.12 5.27
C ASP A 223 -31.34 -7.07 4.20
N ASN A 224 -31.51 -6.70 2.92
CA ASN A 224 -30.91 -7.46 1.83
C ASN A 224 -29.41 -7.12 1.77
N PRO A 225 -28.50 -8.04 2.14
CA PRO A 225 -27.05 -7.79 2.11
C PRO A 225 -26.50 -7.61 0.68
N LYS A 226 -27.35 -7.74 -0.34
CA LYS A 226 -27.05 -7.53 -1.76
C LYS A 226 -27.79 -6.32 -2.35
N SER A 227 -28.50 -5.51 -1.56
CA SER A 227 -29.11 -4.28 -2.06
C SER A 227 -28.02 -3.29 -2.48
N LEU A 228 -28.36 -2.36 -3.39
CA LEU A 228 -27.43 -1.30 -3.77
C LEU A 228 -26.96 -0.52 -2.52
N GLU A 229 -27.86 -0.21 -1.57
CA GLU A 229 -27.48 0.43 -0.29
C GLU A 229 -26.57 -0.43 0.61
N ALA A 230 -26.72 -1.75 0.63
CA ALA A 230 -25.83 -2.66 1.37
C ALA A 230 -24.49 -2.91 0.64
N THR A 231 -24.47 -2.76 -0.69
CA THR A 231 -23.31 -2.97 -1.56
C THR A 231 -22.67 -1.68 -2.09
N GLU A 232 -23.17 -0.51 -1.66
CA GLU A 232 -22.61 0.84 -1.80
C GLU A 232 -22.40 1.46 -0.42
N TRP A 233 -21.75 0.70 0.46
CA TRP A 233 -21.43 1.12 1.80
C TRP A 233 -20.67 2.45 1.75
N GLY A 234 -21.35 3.48 2.26
CA GLY A 234 -20.86 4.83 2.39
C GLY A 234 -21.41 5.83 1.41
N PHE A 235 -22.44 5.50 0.60
CA PHE A 235 -23.09 6.44 -0.33
C PHE A 235 -22.13 7.08 -1.35
N PHE A 236 -21.20 6.28 -1.89
CA PHE A 236 -20.19 6.80 -2.82
C PHE A 236 -20.78 7.42 -4.10
N HIS A 237 -21.99 7.01 -4.50
CA HIS A 237 -22.73 7.65 -5.60
C HIS A 237 -23.03 9.14 -5.36
N GLU A 238 -23.01 9.64 -4.12
CA GLU A 238 -23.21 11.06 -3.81
C GLU A 238 -22.10 11.95 -4.38
N VAL A 239 -20.92 11.39 -4.67
CA VAL A 239 -19.83 12.12 -5.36
C VAL A 239 -20.22 12.44 -6.81
N GLY A 240 -21.24 11.77 -7.35
CA GLY A 240 -21.77 12.03 -8.68
C GLY A 240 -20.81 11.56 -9.78
N ASN A 241 -20.57 12.42 -10.77
CA ASN A 241 -19.67 12.12 -11.86
C ASN A 241 -18.26 12.63 -11.55
N ILE A 242 -17.25 11.84 -11.93
CA ILE A 242 -15.87 12.32 -12.04
C ILE A 242 -15.63 12.83 -13.47
N ARG A 243 -15.01 14.01 -13.55
CA ARG A 243 -14.81 14.76 -14.79
C ARG A 243 -13.34 15.07 -15.00
N PHE A 244 -12.83 14.75 -16.18
CA PHE A 244 -11.45 15.02 -16.56
C PHE A 244 -11.41 15.97 -17.75
N TYR A 245 -10.77 17.11 -17.54
CA TYR A 245 -10.52 18.12 -18.56
C TYR A 245 -9.05 18.02 -18.96
N PHE A 246 -8.79 17.51 -20.16
CA PHE A 246 -7.44 17.42 -20.70
C PHE A 246 -7.13 18.62 -21.56
N ASP A 247 -5.89 19.07 -21.54
CA ASP A 247 -5.37 20.10 -22.44
C ASP A 247 -6.24 21.35 -22.53
N ASP A 248 -6.77 21.84 -21.41
CA ASP A 248 -7.65 23.02 -21.34
C ASP A 248 -8.90 22.92 -22.22
N GLU A 249 -9.37 21.71 -22.50
CA GLU A 249 -10.64 21.50 -23.20
C GLU A 249 -11.81 22.12 -22.42
N PRO A 250 -12.76 22.78 -23.09
CA PRO A 250 -13.91 23.41 -22.44
C PRO A 250 -14.95 22.39 -21.95
N THR A 251 -14.93 21.18 -22.50
CA THR A 251 -15.78 20.05 -22.13
C THR A 251 -14.92 18.91 -21.63
N PRO A 252 -15.30 18.21 -20.56
CA PRO A 252 -14.52 17.11 -20.05
C PRO A 252 -14.52 15.95 -21.06
N ARG A 253 -13.35 15.35 -21.27
CA ARG A 253 -13.19 14.18 -22.16
C ARG A 253 -13.72 12.90 -21.52
N ILE A 254 -13.71 12.87 -20.19
CA ILE A 254 -14.34 11.83 -19.37
C ILE A 254 -15.33 12.54 -18.47
N ASP A 255 -16.61 12.16 -18.55
CA ASP A 255 -17.66 12.56 -17.62
C ASP A 255 -18.52 11.33 -17.35
N MET A 256 -18.35 10.69 -16.20
CA MET A 256 -19.06 9.46 -15.86
C MET A 256 -19.25 9.29 -14.34
N PRO A 257 -20.27 8.54 -13.89
CA PRO A 257 -20.49 8.27 -12.47
C PRO A 257 -19.25 7.65 -11.81
N VAL A 258 -18.89 8.09 -10.60
CA VAL A 258 -17.75 7.51 -9.87
C VAL A 258 -17.92 6.01 -9.61
N THR A 259 -19.15 5.56 -9.37
CA THR A 259 -19.47 4.13 -9.16
C THR A 259 -19.17 3.31 -10.41
N GLN A 260 -19.34 3.90 -11.59
CA GLN A 260 -18.97 3.29 -12.85
C GLN A 260 -17.46 3.35 -13.08
N PHE A 261 -16.82 4.49 -12.83
CA PHE A 261 -15.38 4.68 -13.00
C PHE A 261 -14.56 3.68 -12.17
N PHE A 262 -14.96 3.42 -10.91
CA PHE A 262 -14.28 2.50 -10.00
C PHE A 262 -14.82 1.07 -10.01
N SER A 263 -15.82 0.77 -10.85
CA SER A 263 -16.47 -0.55 -10.90
C SER A 263 -15.52 -1.72 -11.22
N GLY A 264 -14.40 -1.44 -11.91
CA GLY A 264 -13.49 -2.46 -12.43
C GLY A 264 -14.07 -3.27 -13.60
N ASN A 265 -15.21 -2.85 -14.19
CA ASN A 265 -15.83 -3.55 -15.32
C ASN A 265 -16.18 -2.63 -16.50
N SER A 266 -15.89 -1.32 -16.39
CA SER A 266 -16.21 -0.33 -17.40
C SER A 266 -14.99 -0.02 -18.23
N TRP A 267 -15.02 -0.30 -19.54
CA TRP A 267 -13.86 -0.06 -20.40
C TRP A 267 -13.41 1.42 -20.40
N PRO A 268 -12.09 1.72 -20.32
CA PRO A 268 -10.94 0.83 -20.10
C PRO A 268 -10.56 0.63 -18.62
N PHE A 269 -11.38 1.09 -17.68
CA PHE A 269 -11.25 0.98 -16.23
C PHE A 269 -11.60 -0.43 -15.72
N LEU A 270 -10.67 -1.35 -15.92
CA LEU A 270 -10.87 -2.77 -15.63
C LEU A 270 -10.09 -3.24 -14.38
N ALA A 271 -10.71 -4.14 -13.62
CA ALA A 271 -10.04 -4.88 -12.56
C ALA A 271 -8.94 -5.79 -13.15
N PRO A 272 -7.84 -6.03 -12.41
CA PRO A 272 -7.56 -5.55 -11.05
C PRO A 272 -6.82 -4.21 -11.00
N LEU A 273 -6.64 -3.50 -12.13
CA LEU A 273 -6.03 -2.16 -12.13
C LEU A 273 -6.96 -1.12 -11.48
N VAL A 274 -8.26 -1.37 -11.56
CA VAL A 274 -9.30 -0.55 -10.94
C VAL A 274 -10.06 -1.39 -9.93
N GLY A 275 -10.22 -0.85 -8.73
CA GLY A 275 -10.88 -1.48 -7.59
C GLY A 275 -12.04 -0.63 -7.09
N HIS A 276 -13.15 -1.29 -6.81
CA HIS A 276 -14.30 -0.72 -6.11
C HIS A 276 -14.15 -1.02 -4.62
N TYR A 277 -14.69 -0.19 -3.73
CA TYR A 277 -14.58 -0.38 -2.28
C TYR A 277 -14.91 -1.83 -1.84
N GLY A 278 -15.98 -2.41 -2.41
CA GLY A 278 -16.46 -3.77 -2.12
C GLY A 278 -15.52 -4.90 -2.58
N THR A 279 -14.58 -4.62 -3.48
CA THR A 279 -13.60 -5.59 -4.00
C THR A 279 -12.15 -5.23 -3.64
N ALA A 280 -11.90 -4.00 -3.18
CA ALA A 280 -10.59 -3.44 -2.87
C ALA A 280 -10.45 -3.01 -1.40
N ASN A 281 -10.81 -3.90 -0.47
CA ASN A 281 -10.63 -3.74 0.98
C ASN A 281 -11.06 -2.38 1.56
N GLY A 282 -12.14 -1.79 1.04
CA GLY A 282 -12.71 -0.53 1.49
C GLY A 282 -12.28 0.72 0.69
N GLY A 283 -11.28 0.63 -0.19
CA GLY A 283 -10.85 1.75 -1.04
C GLY A 283 -11.39 1.66 -2.47
N ASN A 284 -11.63 2.80 -3.10
CA ASN A 284 -11.87 2.90 -4.54
C ASN A 284 -10.59 3.38 -5.22
N ILE A 285 -9.95 2.55 -6.06
CA ILE A 285 -8.61 2.82 -6.59
C ILE A 285 -8.60 2.67 -8.10
N SER A 286 -7.84 3.52 -8.79
CA SER A 286 -7.46 3.33 -10.18
C SER A 286 -5.96 3.51 -10.36
N TYR A 287 -5.31 2.47 -10.85
CA TYR A 287 -3.91 2.46 -11.30
C TYR A 287 -3.77 2.66 -12.81
N LEU A 288 -4.88 2.86 -13.54
CA LEU A 288 -4.84 3.09 -14.98
C LEU A 288 -4.18 4.45 -15.26
N PRO A 289 -3.01 4.49 -15.94
CA PRO A 289 -2.32 5.75 -16.20
C PRO A 289 -3.13 6.62 -17.16
N MET A 290 -3.27 7.92 -16.84
CA MET A 290 -3.94 8.88 -17.70
C MET A 290 -2.99 10.02 -18.09
N PRO A 291 -2.26 9.87 -19.22
CA PRO A 291 -1.36 10.91 -19.73
C PRO A 291 -2.08 12.20 -20.10
N PHE A 292 -1.34 13.31 -20.04
CA PHE A 292 -1.78 14.63 -20.50
C PHE A 292 -0.60 15.42 -21.07
N SER A 293 -0.79 16.02 -22.25
CA SER A 293 0.26 16.72 -22.98
C SER A 293 0.44 18.16 -22.52
N ARG A 294 -0.66 18.91 -22.37
CA ARG A 294 -0.67 20.35 -22.03
C ARG A 294 -1.19 20.63 -20.64
N SER A 295 -2.26 19.98 -20.20
CA SER A 295 -2.78 20.14 -18.84
C SER A 295 -3.79 19.06 -18.46
N VAL A 296 -4.05 18.93 -17.17
CA VAL A 296 -5.20 18.17 -16.66
C VAL A 296 -5.86 18.94 -15.51
N LEU A 297 -7.18 18.85 -15.44
CA LEU A 297 -7.99 19.26 -14.29
C LEU A 297 -9.00 18.14 -14.02
N VAL A 298 -9.17 17.78 -12.76
CA VAL A 298 -10.15 16.76 -12.34
C VAL A 298 -11.15 17.37 -11.38
N ALA A 299 -12.42 17.10 -11.60
CA ALA A 299 -13.52 17.57 -10.77
C ALA A 299 -14.55 16.47 -10.50
N THR A 300 -15.37 16.66 -9.47
CA THR A 300 -16.56 15.84 -9.21
C THR A 300 -17.82 16.71 -9.19
N THR A 301 -18.98 16.16 -9.54
CA THR A 301 -20.26 16.92 -9.48
C THR A 301 -20.90 16.92 -8.09
N GLY A 302 -20.50 15.97 -7.24
CA GLY A 302 -20.83 15.91 -5.81
C GLY A 302 -19.59 16.11 -4.92
N LEU A 303 -19.82 16.43 -3.65
CA LEU A 303 -18.75 16.71 -2.69
C LEU A 303 -18.00 15.40 -2.38
N PRO A 304 -16.70 15.30 -2.68
CA PRO A 304 -15.89 14.15 -2.30
C PRO A 304 -15.60 14.19 -0.80
N ARG A 305 -15.51 13.02 -0.15
CA ARG A 305 -15.11 12.92 1.27
C ARG A 305 -13.59 12.89 1.42
N LEU A 306 -12.98 11.77 1.07
CA LEU A 306 -11.55 11.52 1.14
C LEU A 306 -11.04 11.15 -0.25
N PHE A 307 -9.90 11.73 -0.64
CA PHE A 307 -9.28 11.38 -1.90
C PHE A 307 -7.77 11.63 -1.91
N GLY A 308 -7.09 10.92 -2.81
CA GLY A 308 -5.71 11.16 -3.18
C GLY A 308 -5.54 10.98 -4.70
N ILE A 309 -4.98 11.97 -5.38
CA ILE A 309 -4.67 11.92 -6.82
C ILE A 309 -3.18 12.15 -7.00
N GLU A 310 -2.49 11.11 -7.43
CA GLU A 310 -1.05 11.13 -7.68
C GLU A 310 -0.76 11.46 -9.13
N VAL A 311 0.05 12.49 -9.34
CA VAL A 311 0.43 13.01 -10.65
C VAL A 311 1.93 12.94 -10.82
N VAL A 312 2.36 12.30 -11.90
CA VAL A 312 3.76 12.27 -12.33
C VAL A 312 3.96 13.26 -13.47
N LYS A 313 4.90 14.17 -13.29
CA LYS A 313 5.32 15.18 -14.26
C LYS A 313 6.61 14.74 -14.94
N PHE A 314 6.66 14.85 -16.27
CA PHE A 314 7.91 14.65 -17.01
C PHE A 314 8.73 15.95 -16.95
N ASN A 315 9.98 15.86 -16.50
CA ASN A 315 10.90 17.01 -16.49
C ASN A 315 11.72 17.11 -17.80
N GLN A 316 11.46 16.21 -18.75
CA GLN A 316 12.07 16.13 -20.07
C GLN A 316 11.02 15.71 -21.11
N ASP A 317 11.32 15.88 -22.39
CA ASP A 317 10.41 15.49 -23.47
C ASP A 317 10.12 13.97 -23.40
N PRO A 318 8.86 13.57 -23.14
CA PRO A 318 8.47 12.16 -23.07
C PRO A 318 8.32 11.52 -24.45
N GLY A 319 8.53 12.26 -25.54
CA GLY A 319 8.41 11.79 -26.91
C GLY A 319 6.95 11.79 -27.38
N ASN A 320 6.48 10.65 -27.90
CA ASN A 320 5.16 10.54 -28.52
C ASN A 320 4.02 10.48 -27.48
N LEU A 321 3.74 11.63 -26.86
CA LEU A 321 2.73 11.82 -25.83
C LEU A 321 1.44 12.42 -26.41
N HIS A 322 0.35 11.70 -26.21
CA HIS A 322 -1.00 12.19 -26.40
C HIS A 322 -1.75 12.10 -25.07
N SER A 323 -2.60 13.09 -24.81
CA SER A 323 -3.52 13.04 -23.66
C SER A 323 -4.47 11.86 -23.76
N PHE A 324 -4.83 11.30 -22.62
CA PHE A 324 -5.61 10.08 -22.49
C PHE A 324 -6.94 10.16 -23.25
N ASP A 325 -7.32 9.04 -23.88
CA ASP A 325 -8.58 8.87 -24.59
C ASP A 325 -9.18 7.50 -24.22
N LEU A 326 -10.50 7.41 -24.19
CA LEU A 326 -11.21 6.16 -23.93
C LEU A 326 -11.02 5.14 -25.07
N SER A 327 -10.68 5.63 -26.26
CA SER A 327 -10.44 4.86 -27.48
C SER A 327 -8.98 4.44 -27.59
N LEU A 328 -8.57 3.46 -26.78
CA LEU A 328 -7.22 2.90 -26.84
C LEU A 328 -6.93 2.27 -28.20
N ASN A 329 -5.73 2.50 -28.72
CA ASN A 329 -5.30 1.84 -29.96
C ASN A 329 -4.98 0.34 -29.73
N PRO A 330 -4.87 -0.49 -30.79
CA PRO A 330 -4.68 -1.93 -30.62
C PRO A 330 -3.44 -2.35 -29.80
N SER A 331 -2.36 -1.56 -29.84
CA SER A 331 -1.15 -1.87 -29.04
C SER A 331 -1.37 -1.56 -27.56
N GLU A 332 -2.08 -0.47 -27.25
CA GLU A 332 -2.49 -0.12 -25.89
C GLU A 332 -3.48 -1.14 -25.32
N VAL A 333 -4.48 -1.56 -26.08
CA VAL A 333 -5.42 -2.64 -25.69
C VAL A 333 -4.65 -3.91 -25.34
N GLN A 334 -3.67 -4.29 -26.15
CA GLN A 334 -2.86 -5.48 -25.90
C GLN A 334 -2.03 -5.36 -24.61
N GLU A 335 -1.38 -4.23 -24.36
CA GLU A 335 -0.61 -4.04 -23.12
C GLU A 335 -1.50 -3.93 -21.87
N LEU A 336 -2.67 -3.31 -21.98
CA LEU A 336 -3.67 -3.28 -20.91
C LEU A 336 -4.09 -4.69 -20.51
N ASN A 337 -4.47 -5.53 -21.48
CA ASN A 337 -4.84 -6.92 -21.20
C ASN A 337 -3.70 -7.72 -20.58
N ARG A 338 -2.46 -7.55 -21.06
CA ARG A 338 -1.29 -8.22 -20.45
C ARG A 338 -1.02 -7.77 -19.01
N ALA A 339 -1.22 -6.49 -18.71
CA ALA A 339 -1.08 -5.99 -17.35
C ALA A 339 -2.15 -6.61 -16.44
N ILE A 340 -3.40 -6.65 -16.90
CA ILE A 340 -4.53 -7.30 -16.20
C ILE A 340 -4.24 -8.78 -15.95
N ASP A 341 -3.79 -9.51 -16.98
CA ASP A 341 -3.47 -10.93 -16.88
C ASP A 341 -2.38 -11.19 -15.82
N LEU A 342 -1.29 -10.40 -15.83
CA LEU A 342 -0.23 -10.55 -14.82
C LEU A 342 -0.73 -10.20 -13.42
N TRP A 343 -1.51 -9.14 -13.26
CA TRP A 343 -2.01 -8.72 -11.95
C TRP A 343 -3.00 -9.73 -11.36
N ASN A 344 -3.81 -10.39 -12.20
CA ASN A 344 -4.65 -11.52 -11.80
C ASN A 344 -3.81 -12.73 -11.36
N ASN A 345 -2.65 -12.93 -11.99
CA ASN A 345 -1.69 -14.00 -11.69
C ASN A 345 -0.49 -13.51 -10.86
N ARG A 346 -0.71 -12.54 -9.95
CA ARG A 346 0.34 -12.02 -9.06
C ARG A 346 1.05 -13.14 -8.28
N GLY A 347 2.35 -12.97 -8.06
CA GLY A 347 3.24 -14.00 -7.51
C GLY A 347 3.95 -14.86 -8.56
N GLU A 348 3.56 -14.73 -9.83
CA GLU A 348 4.35 -15.20 -10.97
C GLU A 348 5.46 -14.19 -11.33
N HIS A 349 6.59 -14.69 -11.83
CA HIS A 349 7.70 -13.82 -12.25
C HIS A 349 7.22 -12.85 -13.35
N PRO A 350 7.41 -11.53 -13.18
CA PRO A 350 6.92 -10.53 -14.13
C PRO A 350 7.63 -10.62 -15.47
N TYR A 351 7.08 -9.93 -16.47
CA TYR A 351 7.69 -9.88 -17.80
C TYR A 351 9.03 -9.12 -17.74
N TYR A 352 10.07 -9.73 -18.28
CA TYR A 352 11.38 -9.10 -18.47
C TYR A 352 11.69 -9.01 -19.97
N PRO A 353 11.76 -7.82 -20.58
CA PRO A 353 12.06 -7.68 -22.00
C PRO A 353 13.53 -8.01 -22.28
N ARG A 354 13.74 -9.06 -23.08
CA ARG A 354 15.00 -9.46 -23.76
C ARG A 354 16.00 -10.22 -22.88
N GLY A 355 16.59 -11.27 -23.46
CA GLY A 355 17.84 -11.88 -23.01
C GLY A 355 17.73 -13.36 -22.61
N ASP A 356 18.84 -14.07 -22.73
CA ASP A 356 19.02 -15.39 -22.12
C ASP A 356 19.08 -15.18 -20.59
N LEU A 357 17.99 -15.52 -19.90
CA LEU A 357 18.02 -15.59 -18.44
C LEU A 357 18.86 -16.81 -18.04
N LEU A 358 19.87 -16.57 -17.23
CA LEU A 358 20.64 -17.63 -16.61
C LEU A 358 19.99 -17.99 -15.28
N SER A 359 19.81 -19.29 -15.06
CA SER A 359 19.31 -19.82 -13.79
C SER A 359 20.48 -20.38 -12.99
N LEU A 360 20.60 -19.92 -11.74
CA LEU A 360 21.46 -20.50 -10.73
C LEU A 360 20.59 -21.16 -9.67
N LYS A 361 20.84 -22.44 -9.39
CA LYS A 361 20.22 -23.17 -8.28
C LYS A 361 21.29 -23.69 -7.33
N ARG A 362 21.07 -23.47 -6.03
CA ARG A 362 21.98 -23.89 -4.96
C ARG A 362 21.18 -24.47 -3.80
N ASP A 363 21.47 -25.71 -3.47
CA ASP A 363 21.03 -26.32 -2.21
C ASP A 363 22.14 -26.11 -1.18
N LEU A 364 21.80 -25.51 -0.04
CA LEU A 364 22.71 -25.11 1.02
C LEU A 364 22.29 -25.79 2.31
N THR A 365 23.27 -26.33 3.05
CA THR A 365 23.11 -26.68 4.47
C THR A 365 24.00 -25.75 5.26
N ILE A 366 23.40 -24.85 6.04
CA ILE A 366 24.12 -23.81 6.79
C ILE A 366 24.23 -24.27 8.24
N PRO A 367 25.43 -24.57 8.76
CA PRO A 367 25.60 -25.00 10.15
C PRO A 367 25.08 -23.97 11.17
N PRO A 368 24.82 -24.39 12.42
CA PRO A 368 24.45 -23.48 13.50
C PRO A 368 25.46 -22.35 13.64
N PHE A 369 24.98 -21.11 13.84
CA PHE A 369 25.81 -19.93 14.08
C PHE A 369 26.91 -19.70 13.02
N SER A 370 26.65 -20.12 11.77
CA SER A 370 27.59 -20.04 10.66
C SER A 370 26.97 -19.29 9.48
N SER A 371 27.77 -19.05 8.44
CA SER A 371 27.35 -18.33 7.24
C SER A 371 27.84 -18.99 5.96
N THR A 372 27.12 -18.80 4.86
CA THR A 372 27.53 -19.22 3.51
C THR A 372 27.26 -18.10 2.52
N GLU A 373 28.08 -17.98 1.48
CA GLU A 373 27.99 -16.93 0.47
C GLU A 373 27.78 -17.53 -0.93
N ILE A 374 26.94 -16.90 -1.73
CA ILE A 374 26.82 -17.09 -3.17
C ILE A 374 27.35 -15.83 -3.86
N THR A 375 28.26 -15.99 -4.81
CA THR A 375 28.79 -14.89 -5.63
C THR A 375 28.35 -15.06 -7.08
N LEU A 376 27.78 -14.01 -7.66
CA LEU A 376 27.49 -13.90 -9.09
C LEU A 376 28.52 -12.99 -9.74
N PRO A 377 29.23 -13.43 -10.81
CA PRO A 377 30.24 -12.62 -11.47
C PRO A 377 29.65 -11.72 -12.58
N GLY A 378 30.39 -10.65 -12.89
CA GLY A 378 30.19 -9.81 -14.07
C GLY A 378 29.08 -8.77 -13.92
N PRO A 379 28.81 -7.99 -14.97
CA PRO A 379 27.69 -7.07 -14.97
C PRO A 379 26.39 -7.82 -15.30
N GLY A 380 25.36 -7.62 -14.49
CA GLY A 380 24.06 -8.24 -14.71
C GLY A 380 22.94 -7.65 -13.86
N VAL A 381 21.73 -8.11 -14.11
CA VAL A 381 20.55 -7.81 -13.29
C VAL A 381 20.03 -9.12 -12.72
N ILE A 382 19.95 -9.26 -11.39
CA ILE A 382 19.11 -10.29 -10.77
C ILE A 382 17.66 -9.90 -11.04
N THR A 383 16.89 -10.76 -11.71
CA THR A 383 15.48 -10.53 -12.00
C THR A 383 14.56 -11.35 -11.10
N SER A 384 15.08 -12.44 -10.53
CA SER A 384 14.41 -13.24 -9.50
C SER A 384 15.41 -13.69 -8.45
N LEU A 385 15.05 -13.51 -7.18
CA LEU A 385 15.68 -14.15 -6.04
C LEU A 385 14.60 -14.92 -5.28
N GLU A 386 14.71 -16.24 -5.28
CA GLU A 386 13.78 -17.14 -4.60
C GLU A 386 14.49 -17.99 -3.55
N LEU A 387 13.98 -17.96 -2.32
CA LEU A 387 14.50 -18.71 -1.19
C LEU A 387 13.45 -19.71 -0.73
N TYR A 388 13.86 -20.95 -0.52
CA TYR A 388 12.98 -22.05 -0.12
C TYR A 388 13.47 -22.60 1.20
N LEU A 389 12.63 -22.49 2.22
CA LEU A 389 12.94 -22.89 3.61
C LEU A 389 11.78 -23.70 4.18
N ALA A 390 12.08 -24.75 4.96
CA ALA A 390 11.06 -25.42 5.75
C ALA A 390 10.39 -24.42 6.71
N SER A 391 9.10 -24.65 7.00
CA SER A 391 8.35 -23.75 7.90
C SER A 391 9.03 -23.64 9.27
N GLY A 392 9.21 -22.41 9.75
CA GLY A 392 9.83 -22.12 11.06
C GLY A 392 11.36 -22.02 11.03
N MET A 393 12.01 -22.29 9.90
CA MET A 393 13.46 -22.13 9.77
C MET A 393 13.90 -20.69 9.48
N ASP A 394 13.00 -19.84 8.98
CA ASP A 394 13.29 -18.46 8.54
C ASP A 394 13.59 -17.45 9.67
N GLU A 395 13.17 -17.73 10.91
CA GLU A 395 13.12 -16.76 12.02
C GLU A 395 14.44 -16.15 12.44
N LYS A 396 15.51 -16.93 12.31
CA LYS A 396 16.87 -16.50 12.68
C LYS A 396 17.83 -16.58 11.51
N MET A 397 17.31 -16.73 10.30
CA MET A 397 18.11 -16.66 9.08
C MET A 397 18.22 -15.21 8.65
N ARG A 398 19.45 -14.73 8.47
CA ARG A 398 19.75 -13.38 7.97
C ARG A 398 20.24 -13.46 6.54
N MET A 399 19.86 -12.48 5.73
CA MET A 399 20.40 -12.27 4.39
C MET A 399 21.10 -10.91 4.34
N LYS A 400 22.27 -10.88 3.73
CA LYS A 400 23.02 -9.68 3.38
C LYS A 400 23.34 -9.72 1.89
N ILE A 401 23.17 -8.61 1.19
CA ILE A 401 23.60 -8.49 -0.21
C ILE A 401 24.55 -7.30 -0.34
N PHE A 402 25.69 -7.56 -0.95
CA PHE A 402 26.71 -6.57 -1.27
C PHE A 402 26.79 -6.45 -2.80
N TRP A 403 26.73 -5.22 -3.28
CA TRP A 403 26.91 -4.95 -4.69
C TRP A 403 28.35 -4.55 -4.99
N ASP A 404 28.86 -5.06 -6.10
CA ASP A 404 30.19 -4.73 -6.58
C ASP A 404 31.29 -4.95 -5.53
N ASP A 405 32.07 -3.92 -5.24
CA ASP A 405 33.16 -3.93 -4.28
C ASP A 405 32.77 -3.26 -2.95
N GLU A 406 31.46 -3.05 -2.71
CA GLU A 406 30.98 -2.46 -1.47
C GLU A 406 31.31 -3.35 -0.26
N SER A 407 31.85 -2.72 0.79
CA SER A 407 32.13 -3.39 2.06
C SER A 407 30.92 -3.47 2.99
N SER A 408 29.91 -2.62 2.75
CA SER A 408 28.67 -2.55 3.53
C SER A 408 27.54 -3.19 2.72
N PRO A 409 26.63 -3.95 3.36
CA PRO A 409 25.53 -4.54 2.63
C PRO A 409 24.46 -3.49 2.32
N SER A 410 24.01 -3.46 1.08
CA SER A 410 22.94 -2.57 0.60
C SER A 410 21.56 -3.17 0.94
N VAL A 411 21.50 -4.49 1.13
CA VAL A 411 20.34 -5.22 1.67
C VAL A 411 20.78 -5.96 2.92
N GLU A 412 20.13 -5.73 4.07
CA GLU A 412 20.41 -6.47 5.30
C GLU A 412 19.16 -6.66 6.16
N GLY A 413 18.95 -7.89 6.65
CA GLY A 413 17.89 -8.20 7.59
C GLY A 413 17.63 -9.69 7.75
N LEU A 414 16.78 -10.04 8.72
CA LEU A 414 16.24 -11.40 8.78
C LEU A 414 15.41 -11.67 7.51
N ILE A 415 15.38 -12.92 7.03
CA ILE A 415 14.66 -13.28 5.80
C ILE A 415 13.18 -12.88 5.91
N ARG A 416 12.52 -13.15 7.04
CA ARG A 416 11.11 -12.80 7.21
C ARG A 416 10.78 -11.31 6.99
N PRO A 417 11.36 -10.34 7.72
CA PRO A 417 11.10 -8.91 7.50
C PRO A 417 11.48 -8.41 6.11
N LEU A 418 12.48 -9.01 5.45
CA LEU A 418 12.88 -8.59 4.09
C LEU A 418 11.86 -8.97 3.02
N PHE A 419 10.92 -9.87 3.32
CA PHE A 419 9.95 -10.39 2.34
C PHE A 419 8.49 -10.22 2.79
N GLY A 420 8.20 -10.01 4.07
CA GLY A 420 6.85 -9.91 4.62
C GLY A 420 6.81 -9.41 6.06
N THR A 421 5.75 -9.73 6.79
CA THR A 421 5.53 -9.33 8.18
C THR A 421 6.58 -9.93 9.11
N ALA A 422 7.32 -9.09 9.84
CA ALA A 422 8.42 -9.53 10.69
C ALA A 422 7.94 -10.33 11.92
N GLU A 423 6.78 -9.96 12.44
CA GLU A 423 6.20 -10.41 13.71
C GLU A 423 5.62 -11.83 13.61
N GLY A 424 5.36 -12.33 12.41
CA GLY A 424 4.84 -13.68 12.21
C GLY A 424 4.76 -14.04 10.73
N MET A 425 4.77 -15.35 10.44
CA MET A 425 4.66 -15.84 9.07
C MET A 425 3.26 -15.50 8.50
N ARG A 426 3.21 -14.47 7.65
CA ARG A 426 2.00 -14.02 6.96
C ARG A 426 2.24 -14.11 5.45
N ARG A 427 1.73 -15.19 4.86
CA ARG A 427 1.94 -15.50 3.45
C ARG A 427 1.05 -14.62 2.59
N TYR A 428 1.62 -14.03 1.55
CA TYR A 428 0.91 -13.17 0.62
C TYR A 428 1.58 -13.20 -0.75
N ARG A 429 0.84 -12.76 -1.77
CA ARG A 429 1.32 -12.67 -3.14
C ARG A 429 1.08 -11.27 -3.68
N SER A 430 2.14 -10.47 -3.77
CA SER A 430 2.15 -9.21 -4.53
C SER A 430 2.90 -9.37 -5.85
N LEU A 431 3.03 -8.29 -6.61
CA LEU A 431 3.76 -8.28 -7.88
C LEU A 431 5.29 -8.40 -7.68
N PRO A 432 5.98 -7.54 -6.90
CA PRO A 432 7.44 -7.61 -6.79
C PRO A 432 7.96 -8.50 -5.66
N LEU A 433 7.16 -8.80 -4.63
CA LEU A 433 7.65 -9.46 -3.41
C LEU A 433 6.56 -10.33 -2.78
N GLY A 434 6.93 -11.44 -2.15
CA GLY A 434 5.95 -12.20 -1.38
C GLY A 434 6.44 -13.53 -0.84
N ILE A 435 5.50 -14.28 -0.27
CA ILE A 435 5.75 -15.58 0.36
C ILE A 435 4.66 -16.56 -0.07
N ARG A 436 5.04 -17.60 -0.81
CA ARG A 436 4.16 -18.71 -1.23
C ARG A 436 4.32 -19.92 -0.31
N TRP A 437 3.40 -20.87 -0.43
CA TRP A 437 3.42 -22.15 0.27
C TRP A 437 3.14 -23.29 -0.70
N THR A 438 4.00 -24.31 -0.70
CA THR A 438 3.82 -25.52 -1.52
C THR A 438 3.35 -26.74 -0.73
N GLY A 439 3.01 -26.57 0.55
CA GLY A 439 2.59 -27.68 1.42
C GLY A 439 3.65 -28.11 2.43
N ASP A 440 4.94 -27.90 2.15
CA ASP A 440 6.06 -28.33 3.00
C ASP A 440 7.09 -27.21 3.30
N ARG A 441 7.20 -26.20 2.42
CA ARG A 441 8.18 -25.10 2.53
C ARG A 441 7.57 -23.74 2.18
N ASN A 442 8.09 -22.71 2.84
CA ASN A 442 7.84 -21.33 2.47
C ASN A 442 8.76 -20.97 1.30
N GLU A 443 8.19 -20.31 0.30
CA GLU A 443 8.93 -19.78 -0.85
C GLU A 443 8.90 -18.26 -0.79
N PHE A 444 10.03 -17.66 -0.45
CA PHE A 444 10.20 -16.22 -0.41
C PHE A 444 10.68 -15.77 -1.78
N TYR A 445 9.94 -14.91 -2.48
CA TYR A 445 10.32 -14.42 -3.80
C TYR A 445 10.48 -12.91 -3.78
N ASN A 446 11.54 -12.43 -4.45
CA ASN A 446 11.80 -11.02 -4.73
C ASN A 446 12.13 -10.87 -6.22
N TYR A 447 11.27 -10.14 -6.91
CA TYR A 447 11.37 -9.85 -8.35
C TYR A 447 11.79 -8.40 -8.63
N PHE A 448 12.15 -7.61 -7.60
CA PHE A 448 12.79 -6.32 -7.84
C PHE A 448 14.10 -6.54 -8.60
N PRO A 449 14.32 -5.84 -9.74
CA PRO A 449 15.55 -6.02 -10.49
C PRO A 449 16.75 -5.48 -9.71
N MET A 450 17.78 -6.29 -9.48
CA MET A 450 18.96 -5.89 -8.71
C MET A 450 20.18 -5.84 -9.63
N PRO A 451 20.51 -4.67 -10.21
CA PRO A 451 21.65 -4.52 -11.10
C PRO A 451 22.98 -4.46 -10.34
N PHE A 452 24.03 -5.04 -10.91
CA PHE A 452 25.41 -5.03 -10.41
C PHE A 452 26.39 -5.00 -11.58
N ASN A 453 27.59 -4.42 -11.41
CA ASN A 453 28.56 -4.23 -12.50
C ASN A 453 29.71 -5.26 -12.50
N SER A 454 30.19 -5.63 -11.34
CA SER A 454 31.38 -6.47 -11.15
C SER A 454 31.03 -7.79 -10.48
N GLN A 455 30.26 -7.75 -9.39
CA GLN A 455 29.75 -8.93 -8.70
C GLN A 455 28.52 -8.60 -7.85
N ALA A 456 27.73 -9.62 -7.53
CA ALA A 456 26.76 -9.60 -6.44
C ALA A 456 27.12 -10.70 -5.44
N ARG A 457 27.30 -10.34 -4.17
CA ARG A 457 27.60 -11.28 -3.09
C ARG A 457 26.41 -11.38 -2.15
N ILE A 458 25.82 -12.56 -2.07
CA ILE A 458 24.65 -12.85 -1.24
C ILE A 458 25.09 -13.77 -0.10
N LEU A 459 25.14 -13.22 1.11
CA LEU A 459 25.56 -13.92 2.32
C LEU A 459 24.31 -14.30 3.14
N PHE A 460 24.24 -15.57 3.54
CA PHE A 460 23.21 -16.09 4.43
C PHE A 460 23.83 -16.51 5.75
N GLU A 461 23.31 -16.00 6.86
CA GLU A 461 23.78 -16.32 8.21
C GLU A 461 22.70 -17.07 8.97
N ASN A 462 23.06 -18.21 9.56
CA ASN A 462 22.17 -19.01 10.39
C ASN A 462 22.37 -18.65 11.87
N GLY A 463 21.43 -17.92 12.45
CA GLY A 463 21.41 -17.57 13.88
C GLY A 463 20.79 -18.64 14.79
N ARG A 464 20.51 -19.84 14.27
CA ARG A 464 19.89 -20.94 15.02
C ARG A 464 20.94 -21.87 15.64
N GLY A 465 20.49 -22.66 16.62
CA GLY A 465 21.28 -23.70 17.28
C GLY A 465 21.32 -25.03 16.52
N ASP A 466 20.55 -25.16 15.44
CA ASP A 466 20.48 -26.29 14.52
C ASP A 466 20.91 -25.87 13.10
N ALA A 467 21.28 -26.84 12.27
CA ALA A 467 21.60 -26.59 10.87
C ALA A 467 20.31 -26.25 10.10
N THR A 468 20.42 -25.38 9.10
CA THR A 468 19.29 -24.99 8.25
C THR A 468 19.56 -25.38 6.80
N ASP A 469 18.66 -26.17 6.24
CA ASP A 469 18.63 -26.45 4.80
C ASP A 469 17.84 -25.36 4.08
N MET A 470 18.42 -24.85 3.00
CA MET A 470 17.83 -23.80 2.17
C MET A 470 18.16 -24.03 0.71
N ARG A 471 17.16 -23.92 -0.16
CA ARG A 471 17.39 -23.79 -1.60
C ARG A 471 17.32 -22.33 -2.01
N VAL A 472 18.27 -21.91 -2.83
CA VAL A 472 18.33 -20.59 -3.44
C VAL A 472 18.23 -20.76 -4.95
N GLU A 473 17.25 -20.10 -5.56
CA GLU A 473 17.12 -20.00 -7.01
C GLU A 473 17.23 -18.54 -7.42
N ILE A 474 18.10 -18.27 -8.39
CA ILE A 474 18.34 -16.93 -8.92
C ILE A 474 18.16 -16.97 -10.43
N LEU A 475 17.32 -16.08 -10.95
CA LEU A 475 17.31 -15.73 -12.36
C LEU A 475 18.05 -14.42 -12.53
N TYR A 476 19.03 -14.38 -13.42
CA TYR A 476 19.74 -13.15 -13.74
C TYR A 476 20.01 -13.02 -15.23
N HIS A 477 20.04 -11.77 -15.69
CA HIS A 477 20.36 -11.40 -17.05
C HIS A 477 21.76 -10.78 -17.08
N PRO A 478 22.76 -11.43 -17.72
CA PRO A 478 24.05 -10.80 -17.99
C PRO A 478 23.86 -9.59 -18.90
N ALA A 479 24.18 -8.41 -18.40
CA ALA A 479 23.92 -7.15 -19.07
C ALA A 479 25.03 -6.16 -18.76
N PRO A 480 25.93 -5.86 -19.72
CA PRO A 480 26.90 -4.80 -19.52
C PRO A 480 26.17 -3.45 -19.46
N PHE A 481 26.18 -2.80 -18.31
CA PHE A 481 25.69 -1.44 -18.17
C PHE A 481 26.74 -0.45 -18.69
N LYS A 482 26.29 0.61 -19.38
CA LYS A 482 27.18 1.65 -19.92
C LYS A 482 27.53 2.75 -18.90
N ALA A 483 26.86 2.79 -17.76
CA ALA A 483 26.94 3.87 -16.76
C ALA A 483 26.67 3.33 -15.35
N ASN A 484 26.87 4.17 -14.33
CA ASN A 484 26.38 3.94 -12.98
C ASN A 484 24.84 3.79 -13.05
N ILE A 485 24.37 2.61 -12.68
CA ILE A 485 22.94 2.32 -12.50
C ILE A 485 22.69 2.24 -10.99
N PRO A 486 21.57 2.78 -10.47
CA PRO A 486 21.26 2.66 -9.05
C PRO A 486 21.19 1.21 -8.56
N ARG A 487 21.66 0.98 -7.35
CA ARG A 487 21.63 -0.32 -6.67
C ARG A 487 20.36 -0.51 -5.89
N PHE A 488 19.91 -1.75 -5.70
CA PHE A 488 18.72 -2.06 -4.91
C PHE A 488 19.09 -2.14 -3.42
N HIS A 489 18.28 -1.53 -2.57
CA HIS A 489 18.46 -1.55 -1.13
C HIS A 489 17.20 -1.98 -0.42
N ALA A 490 17.40 -2.60 0.75
CA ALA A 490 16.34 -2.85 1.70
C ALA A 490 16.86 -2.79 3.12
N ALA A 491 16.13 -2.08 3.97
CA ALA A 491 16.48 -1.91 5.39
C ALA A 491 15.25 -2.14 6.27
N PHE A 492 15.43 -3.00 7.28
CA PHE A 492 14.43 -3.24 8.30
C PHE A 492 14.70 -2.39 9.54
N LYS A 493 13.64 -1.81 10.10
CA LYS A 493 13.66 -1.05 11.36
C LYS A 493 12.48 -1.47 12.22
N ARG A 494 12.67 -1.36 13.55
CA ARG A 494 11.61 -1.47 14.55
C ARG A 494 11.83 -0.43 15.64
N GLU A 495 10.75 0.19 16.10
CA GLU A 495 10.77 1.22 17.13
C GLU A 495 9.50 1.15 17.99
N ARG A 496 9.68 1.26 19.31
CA ARG A 496 8.56 1.48 20.24
C ARG A 496 8.37 2.98 20.40
N LEU A 497 7.26 3.50 19.88
CA LEU A 497 6.90 4.91 19.99
C LEU A 497 6.16 5.13 21.32
N GLN A 498 6.33 6.31 21.89
CA GLN A 498 5.66 6.73 23.12
C GLN A 498 4.62 7.79 22.76
N ALA A 499 3.45 7.72 23.40
CA ALA A 499 2.45 8.79 23.33
C ALA A 499 3.08 10.10 23.81
N ARG A 500 2.83 11.17 23.05
CA ARG A 500 3.32 12.51 23.40
C ARG A 500 2.16 13.49 23.53
N GLY A 501 2.36 14.49 24.38
CA GLY A 501 1.45 15.63 24.55
C GLY A 501 1.92 16.89 23.81
N ASP A 502 3.16 16.87 23.30
CA ASP A 502 3.68 17.77 22.30
C ASP A 502 3.70 17.02 20.96
N ASP A 503 3.26 17.64 19.88
CA ASP A 503 3.03 17.00 18.57
C ASP A 503 4.33 16.60 17.83
N GLY A 504 5.39 16.24 18.57
CA GLY A 504 6.72 15.99 18.06
C GLY A 504 7.04 14.51 17.89
N GLY A 505 7.34 14.10 16.66
CA GLY A 505 8.18 12.93 16.39
C GLY A 505 7.46 11.76 15.72
N ASN A 506 7.28 11.87 14.41
CA ASN A 506 6.79 10.78 13.57
C ASN A 506 7.78 9.60 13.55
N TYR A 507 7.26 8.40 13.33
CA TYR A 507 8.08 7.25 12.99
C TYR A 507 8.78 7.50 11.65
N ILE A 508 10.11 7.55 11.67
CA ILE A 508 10.90 7.69 10.45
C ILE A 508 11.08 6.30 9.83
N LEU A 509 10.34 6.05 8.76
CA LEU A 509 10.40 4.81 7.99
C LEU A 509 11.63 4.81 7.08
N ALA A 510 11.92 5.95 6.43
CA ALA A 510 13.11 6.16 5.62
C ALA A 510 13.57 7.62 5.69
N ASP A 511 14.89 7.82 5.78
CA ASP A 511 15.55 9.13 5.67
C ASP A 511 16.83 8.92 4.86
N LEU A 512 16.74 9.23 3.56
CA LEU A 512 17.74 8.88 2.56
C LEU A 512 18.35 10.14 1.98
N ALA A 513 19.67 10.13 1.80
CA ALA A 513 20.42 11.17 1.11
C ALA A 513 20.93 10.64 -0.24
N GLY A 514 21.13 11.54 -1.20
CA GLY A 514 21.61 11.20 -2.55
C GLY A 514 20.48 11.15 -3.58
N SER A 515 20.73 10.44 -4.69
CA SER A 515 19.78 10.30 -5.80
C SER A 515 19.34 8.86 -5.96
N GLY A 516 18.06 8.68 -6.27
CA GLY A 516 17.49 7.35 -6.28
C GLY A 516 15.99 7.32 -6.51
N ARG A 517 15.39 6.20 -6.12
CA ARG A 517 13.96 5.94 -6.27
C ARG A 517 13.44 5.04 -5.16
N TYR A 518 12.48 5.54 -4.40
CA TYR A 518 11.75 4.73 -3.42
C TYR A 518 10.64 3.93 -4.11
N VAL A 519 10.61 2.63 -3.83
CA VAL A 519 9.74 1.66 -4.51
C VAL A 519 8.79 0.93 -3.58
N GLY A 520 8.85 1.16 -2.28
CA GLY A 520 7.80 0.74 -1.37
C GLY A 520 8.25 0.39 0.03
N CYS A 521 7.30 -0.13 0.79
CA CYS A 521 7.53 -0.64 2.13
C CYS A 521 6.58 -1.75 2.52
N ILE A 522 6.97 -2.46 3.57
CA ILE A 522 6.08 -3.19 4.47
C ILE A 522 6.08 -2.42 5.78
N LEU A 523 4.90 -2.18 6.35
CA LEU A 523 4.71 -1.46 7.60
C LEU A 523 3.81 -2.29 8.52
N THR A 524 4.20 -2.45 9.77
CA THR A 524 3.47 -3.18 10.79
C THR A 524 3.38 -2.36 12.05
N MET A 525 2.19 -2.34 12.66
CA MET A 525 1.94 -1.69 13.94
C MET A 525 1.43 -2.76 14.90
N TYR A 526 1.98 -2.78 16.11
CA TYR A 526 1.50 -3.69 17.14
C TYR A 526 1.79 -3.19 18.58
N ASP A 527 1.34 -3.95 19.59
CA ASP A 527 1.61 -3.67 21.02
C ASP A 527 1.05 -2.30 21.45
N LEU A 528 -0.14 -1.94 20.96
CA LEU A 528 -0.79 -0.67 21.26
C LEU A 528 -1.12 -0.52 22.76
N ASP A 529 -0.70 0.58 23.39
CA ASP A 529 -1.29 1.03 24.65
C ASP A 529 -2.64 1.70 24.36
N ARG A 530 -3.73 1.02 24.73
CA ARG A 530 -5.10 1.47 24.48
C ARG A 530 -5.59 2.52 25.48
N SER A 531 -4.88 2.76 26.58
CA SER A 531 -5.34 3.65 27.66
C SER A 531 -5.82 5.04 27.17
N PRO A 532 -5.15 5.70 26.19
CA PRO A 532 -5.61 6.98 25.65
C PRO A 532 -6.91 6.90 24.82
N VAL A 533 -7.15 5.77 24.13
CA VAL A 533 -8.35 5.53 23.32
C VAL A 533 -9.55 5.26 24.23
N ASP A 534 -9.36 4.44 25.26
CA ASP A 534 -10.42 4.04 26.17
C ASP A 534 -10.88 5.22 27.07
N ALA A 535 -9.98 6.18 27.33
CA ALA A 535 -10.27 7.36 28.15
C ALA A 535 -11.26 8.36 27.52
N VAL A 536 -11.50 8.28 26.20
CA VAL A 536 -12.43 9.17 25.48
C VAL A 536 -13.78 8.51 25.16
N ASP A 537 -14.11 7.39 25.81
CA ASP A 537 -15.38 6.65 25.63
C ASP A 537 -15.67 6.36 24.13
N ALA A 538 -14.63 6.02 23.38
CA ALA A 538 -14.67 5.68 21.96
C ALA A 538 -14.47 4.16 21.73
N PRO A 539 -15.40 3.30 22.21
CA PRO A 539 -15.21 1.84 22.25
C PRO A 539 -15.05 1.17 20.88
N HIS A 540 -15.32 1.88 19.77
CA HIS A 540 -15.23 1.35 18.41
C HIS A 540 -13.89 1.64 17.70
N TRP A 541 -12.98 2.38 18.34
CA TRP A 541 -11.70 2.79 17.75
C TRP A 541 -10.63 1.73 17.99
N TYR A 542 -10.85 0.55 17.44
CA TYR A 542 -9.98 -0.58 17.69
C TYR A 542 -8.59 -0.37 17.08
N PHE A 543 -8.49 0.20 15.89
CA PHE A 543 -7.23 0.37 15.17
C PHE A 543 -6.86 1.84 14.97
N ALA A 544 -6.94 2.64 16.04
CA ALA A 544 -6.83 4.10 15.97
C ALA A 544 -5.52 4.62 15.37
N TYR A 545 -4.44 3.83 15.38
CA TYR A 545 -3.19 4.18 14.71
C TYR A 545 -3.32 4.17 13.18
N LEU A 546 -4.32 3.51 12.58
CA LEU A 546 -4.51 3.49 11.13
C LEU A 546 -4.88 4.85 10.57
N GLU A 547 -5.38 5.73 11.42
CA GLU A 547 -5.84 7.07 11.08
C GLU A 547 -4.69 8.07 11.01
N SER A 548 -3.48 7.60 11.33
CA SER A 548 -2.24 8.35 11.24
C SER A 548 -1.86 8.61 9.78
N ASP A 549 -1.26 9.74 9.46
CA ASP A 549 -0.81 9.99 8.10
C ASP A 549 0.57 9.38 7.81
N MET A 550 0.73 8.82 6.59
CA MET A 550 2.04 8.52 6.02
C MET A 550 2.44 9.60 5.01
N ASN A 551 3.45 10.37 5.37
CA ASN A 551 3.87 11.56 4.65
C ASN A 551 5.22 11.33 3.96
N ILE A 552 5.29 11.66 2.66
CA ILE A 552 6.53 11.56 1.87
C ILE A 552 7.01 12.94 1.42
N TRP A 553 8.25 13.25 1.78
CA TRP A 553 9.01 14.41 1.35
C TRP A 553 10.08 14.01 0.34
N VAL A 554 10.14 14.74 -0.78
CA VAL A 554 11.09 14.52 -1.87
C VAL A 554 11.84 15.81 -2.14
N ASP A 555 13.16 15.81 -1.95
CA ASP A 555 14.03 16.96 -2.16
C ASP A 555 13.50 18.22 -1.44
N GLY A 556 13.06 18.05 -0.19
CA GLY A 556 12.49 19.12 0.65
C GLY A 556 11.04 19.52 0.31
N ARG A 557 10.41 18.90 -0.68
CA ARG A 557 9.01 19.16 -1.07
C ARG A 557 8.07 18.15 -0.43
N TYR A 558 6.98 18.63 0.16
CA TYR A 558 5.92 17.76 0.67
C TYR A 558 5.14 17.14 -0.50
N ALA A 559 5.55 15.96 -0.93
CA ALA A 559 5.19 15.38 -2.22
C ALA A 559 3.92 14.53 -2.14
N LEU A 560 3.83 13.64 -1.15
CA LEU A 560 2.68 12.78 -0.91
C LEU A 560 2.15 13.00 0.50
N PRO A 561 1.17 13.92 0.68
CA PRO A 561 0.41 14.06 1.91
C PRO A 561 -0.56 12.89 2.12
N GLY A 562 -0.38 12.12 3.18
CA GLY A 562 -1.27 11.02 3.59
C GLY A 562 -2.65 11.49 4.05
N THR A 563 -3.55 10.53 4.30
CA THR A 563 -4.89 10.78 4.87
C THR A 563 -5.37 9.65 5.80
N GLY A 564 -4.44 8.98 6.46
CA GLY A 564 -4.63 7.67 7.10
C GLY A 564 -3.87 6.54 6.41
N ILE A 565 -3.16 5.73 7.19
CA ILE A 565 -2.40 4.55 6.78
C ILE A 565 -3.25 3.62 5.92
N GLU A 566 -4.51 3.33 6.26
CA GLU A 566 -5.27 2.41 5.40
C GLU A 566 -5.52 3.01 4.01
N GLY A 567 -5.77 4.33 3.91
CA GLY A 567 -6.00 4.99 2.64
C GLY A 567 -4.74 5.12 1.80
N ASP A 568 -3.62 5.41 2.47
CA ASP A 568 -2.30 5.38 1.85
C ASP A 568 -1.94 3.97 1.36
N PHE A 569 -2.52 2.90 1.91
CA PHE A 569 -2.30 1.52 1.49
C PHE A 569 -3.49 0.94 0.68
N ASP A 570 -4.24 1.81 0.00
CA ASP A 570 -5.35 1.46 -0.92
C ASP A 570 -6.55 0.73 -0.28
N ALA A 571 -6.78 0.95 1.00
CA ALA A 571 -7.90 0.39 1.72
C ALA A 571 -8.80 1.49 2.28
N GLY A 572 -9.79 1.10 3.08
CA GLY A 572 -10.60 2.03 3.85
C GLY A 572 -11.17 1.32 5.08
N TYR A 573 -11.48 2.11 6.11
CA TYR A 573 -12.21 1.68 7.30
C TYR A 573 -11.55 0.50 7.99
N TYR A 574 -10.29 0.71 8.37
CA TYR A 574 -9.48 -0.30 9.06
C TYR A 574 -9.43 -1.63 8.31
N TYR A 575 -9.33 -1.59 6.97
CA TYR A 575 -9.28 -2.78 6.14
C TYR A 575 -10.50 -3.70 6.35
N ILE A 576 -11.70 -3.16 6.09
CA ILE A 576 -13.01 -3.76 6.40
C ILE A 576 -13.21 -5.20 5.87
N TYR A 577 -12.50 -5.62 4.82
CA TYR A 577 -12.64 -6.95 4.21
C TYR A 577 -11.46 -7.89 4.47
N THR A 578 -10.52 -7.52 5.34
CA THR A 578 -9.44 -8.43 5.73
C THR A 578 -10.00 -9.64 6.47
N ASP A 579 -9.58 -10.83 6.04
CA ASP A 579 -10.02 -12.15 6.54
C ASP A 579 -11.52 -12.42 6.39
N VAL A 580 -12.25 -11.61 5.62
CA VAL A 580 -13.66 -11.88 5.30
C VAL A 580 -13.74 -12.97 4.22
N PRO A 581 -14.38 -14.13 4.49
CA PRO A 581 -14.44 -15.23 3.53
C PRO A 581 -15.03 -14.78 2.16
N GLY A 582 -14.37 -15.19 1.07
CA GLY A 582 -14.79 -14.87 -0.29
C GLY A 582 -14.49 -13.44 -0.76
N ARG A 583 -13.82 -12.62 0.05
CA ARG A 583 -13.30 -11.30 -0.36
C ARG A 583 -11.81 -11.40 -0.68
N ASN A 584 -11.28 -10.42 -1.41
CA ASN A 584 -9.85 -10.26 -1.61
C ASN A 584 -9.33 -9.07 -0.79
N TRP A 585 -8.16 -9.22 -0.19
CA TRP A 585 -7.50 -8.18 0.62
C TRP A 585 -5.98 -8.09 0.37
N ILE A 586 -5.47 -8.91 -0.54
CA ILE A 586 -4.08 -8.94 -1.01
C ILE A 586 -4.08 -8.59 -2.50
N PHE A 587 -3.45 -7.49 -2.89
CA PHE A 587 -3.44 -6.97 -4.26
C PHE A 587 -2.01 -6.87 -4.82
N PRO A 588 -1.84 -6.66 -6.13
CA PRO A 588 -0.50 -6.65 -6.76
C PRO A 588 0.47 -5.61 -6.19
N LEU A 589 0.00 -4.42 -5.82
CA LEU A 589 0.85 -3.32 -5.33
C LEU A 589 0.59 -2.94 -3.88
N SER A 590 -0.49 -3.43 -3.27
CA SER A 590 -0.86 -3.10 -1.89
C SER A 590 -1.67 -4.21 -1.25
N GLY A 591 -1.81 -4.19 0.07
CA GLY A 591 -2.66 -5.13 0.80
C GLY A 591 -2.34 -5.18 2.28
N ASN A 592 -3.21 -5.87 3.02
CA ASN A 592 -3.04 -6.12 4.45
C ASN A 592 -2.77 -7.62 4.68
N THR A 593 -1.61 -7.95 5.22
CA THR A 593 -1.18 -9.34 5.45
C THR A 593 -1.56 -9.86 6.83
N TRP A 594 -1.94 -8.96 7.74
CA TRP A 594 -2.38 -9.29 9.09
C TRP A 594 -3.28 -8.19 9.62
N LYS A 595 -4.42 -8.58 10.17
CA LYS A 595 -5.26 -7.78 11.05
C LYS A 595 -5.68 -8.67 12.21
N ASP A 596 -5.34 -8.31 13.43
CA ASP A 596 -5.73 -9.08 14.60
C ASP A 596 -7.18 -8.80 15.00
N HIS A 597 -8.07 -9.75 14.72
CA HIS A 597 -9.49 -9.70 15.09
C HIS A 597 -9.77 -10.38 16.43
N GLU A 598 -8.80 -11.07 17.04
CA GLU A 598 -8.98 -11.75 18.33
C GLU A 598 -8.66 -10.78 19.47
N ASN A 599 -7.54 -10.09 19.35
CA ASN A 599 -7.15 -8.99 20.22
C ASN A 599 -7.37 -7.68 19.46
N TRP A 600 -8.63 -7.25 19.38
CA TRP A 600 -9.05 -6.10 18.59
C TRP A 600 -8.16 -4.88 18.82
N GLY A 601 -7.43 -4.47 17.77
CA GLY A 601 -6.51 -3.34 17.82
C GLY A 601 -5.07 -3.65 18.18
N GLU A 602 -4.70 -4.92 18.34
CA GLU A 602 -3.34 -5.27 18.74
C GLU A 602 -2.37 -5.21 17.58
N ALA A 603 -2.70 -5.69 16.38
CA ALA A 603 -1.76 -5.63 15.26
C ALA A 603 -2.38 -5.51 13.86
N THR A 604 -1.69 -4.75 13.01
CA THR A 604 -1.91 -4.77 11.55
C THR A 604 -0.60 -4.72 10.80
N SER A 605 -0.49 -5.47 9.71
CA SER A 605 0.64 -5.42 8.78
C SER A 605 0.16 -5.23 7.35
N GLN A 606 0.78 -4.29 6.64
CA GLN A 606 0.40 -3.90 5.30
C GLN A 606 1.63 -3.61 4.44
N TYR A 607 1.47 -3.65 3.13
CA TYR A 607 2.52 -3.31 2.18
C TYR A 607 2.00 -2.37 1.09
N ARG A 608 2.91 -1.56 0.54
CA ARG A 608 2.67 -0.74 -0.64
C ARG A 608 3.93 -0.66 -1.48
N PHE A 609 3.79 -0.93 -2.77
CA PHE A 609 4.85 -0.85 -3.77
C PHE A 609 4.50 0.15 -4.87
N TYR A 610 5.46 0.99 -5.24
CA TYR A 610 5.30 2.06 -6.21
C TYR A 610 5.87 1.64 -7.56
N LEU A 611 5.03 1.64 -8.60
CA LEU A 611 5.40 1.17 -9.93
C LEU A 611 5.30 2.28 -10.98
N THR A 612 4.09 2.57 -11.47
CA THR A 612 3.86 3.72 -12.37
C THR A 612 3.96 5.05 -11.62
N ASN A 613 3.74 5.05 -10.31
CA ASN A 613 3.85 6.18 -9.38
C ASN A 613 5.14 6.15 -8.54
N LYS A 614 6.22 5.56 -9.06
CA LYS A 614 7.53 5.50 -8.39
C LYS A 614 8.05 6.88 -7.94
N VAL A 615 8.64 6.93 -6.74
CA VAL A 615 9.05 8.17 -6.08
C VAL A 615 10.53 8.42 -6.34
N GLU A 616 10.84 9.26 -7.33
CA GLU A 616 12.22 9.66 -7.64
C GLU A 616 12.69 10.81 -6.75
N PHE A 617 13.93 10.75 -6.27
CA PHE A 617 14.58 11.80 -5.49
C PHE A 617 15.99 12.06 -6.02
N THR A 618 16.47 13.30 -5.90
CA THR A 618 17.77 13.73 -6.44
C THR A 618 18.77 14.14 -5.36
N ASN A 619 18.29 14.55 -4.19
CA ASN A 619 19.09 14.97 -3.05
C ASN A 619 18.67 14.24 -1.77
N SER A 620 17.36 14.08 -1.54
CA SER A 620 16.88 13.47 -0.31
C SER A 620 15.45 12.93 -0.41
N LEU A 621 15.17 11.88 0.34
CA LEU A 621 13.82 11.36 0.56
C LEU A 621 13.59 11.20 2.06
N ARG A 622 12.43 11.63 2.55
CA ARG A 622 11.98 11.31 3.91
C ARG A 622 10.57 10.74 3.87
N VAL A 623 10.40 9.57 4.47
CA VAL A 623 9.11 8.91 4.69
C VAL A 623 8.88 8.86 6.18
N GLU A 624 7.83 9.53 6.63
CA GLU A 624 7.47 9.62 8.04
C GLU A 624 6.02 9.22 8.25
N VAL A 625 5.73 8.56 9.37
CA VAL A 625 4.41 8.04 9.70
C VAL A 625 4.03 8.53 11.08
N GLU A 626 2.85 9.12 11.20
CA GLU A 626 2.29 9.45 12.49
C GLU A 626 1.91 8.17 13.27
N HIS A 627 1.71 8.30 14.56
CA HIS A 627 1.39 7.20 15.46
C HIS A 627 0.28 7.57 16.45
N GLY A 628 -0.83 8.04 15.90
CA GLY A 628 -2.01 8.35 16.68
C GLY A 628 -3.07 9.03 15.84
N PHE A 629 -4.32 8.92 16.30
CA PHE A 629 -5.45 9.59 15.68
C PHE A 629 -5.49 11.10 15.94
N LYS A 630 -4.63 11.58 16.84
CA LYS A 630 -4.44 13.00 17.13
C LYS A 630 -3.01 13.24 17.62
N GLY A 631 -2.21 14.03 16.91
CA GLY A 631 -0.92 14.55 17.41
C GLY A 631 0.02 13.49 18.01
N ASN A 632 0.18 12.32 17.37
CA ASN A 632 1.09 11.25 17.85
C ASN A 632 0.79 10.78 19.30
N ASN A 633 -0.48 10.77 19.68
CA ASN A 633 -0.95 10.48 21.04
C ASN A 633 -1.00 8.99 21.45
N LEU A 634 -0.53 8.04 20.63
CA LEU A 634 -0.52 6.62 20.98
C LEU A 634 0.89 6.10 21.24
N SER A 635 1.03 5.27 22.28
CA SER A 635 2.22 4.43 22.45
C SER A 635 2.00 3.13 21.69
N VAL A 636 2.78 2.91 20.63
CA VAL A 636 2.60 1.79 19.70
C VAL A 636 3.96 1.38 19.14
N THR A 637 4.14 0.10 18.81
CA THR A 637 5.36 -0.40 18.20
C THR A 637 5.20 -0.44 16.70
N TYR A 638 6.08 0.26 15.98
CA TYR A 638 6.12 0.22 14.53
C TYR A 638 7.32 -0.62 14.09
N SER A 639 7.14 -1.45 13.09
CA SER A 639 8.24 -2.08 12.36
C SER A 639 8.02 -1.92 10.86
N SER A 640 9.09 -1.80 10.10
CA SER A 640 9.00 -1.59 8.67
C SER A 640 10.22 -2.07 7.92
N THR A 641 10.01 -2.48 6.67
CA THR A 641 11.09 -2.65 5.69
C THR A 641 10.87 -1.66 4.56
N ALA A 642 11.86 -0.79 4.33
CA ALA A 642 11.87 0.13 3.20
C ALA A 642 12.61 -0.50 2.00
N PHE A 643 12.15 -0.21 0.78
CA PHE A 643 12.76 -0.68 -0.46
C PHE A 643 13.02 0.50 -1.41
N TRP A 644 14.25 0.65 -1.88
CA TRP A 644 14.63 1.74 -2.77
C TRP A 644 15.78 1.36 -3.71
N TYR A 645 16.01 2.23 -4.68
CA TYR A 645 17.20 2.23 -5.51
C TYR A 645 18.02 3.49 -5.22
N GLN A 646 19.35 3.40 -5.19
CA GLN A 646 20.21 4.56 -4.97
C GLN A 646 21.48 4.53 -5.80
N ASP A 647 21.95 5.71 -6.22
CA ASP A 647 23.29 5.87 -6.79
C ASP A 647 24.36 5.71 -5.70
N GLU A 648 25.49 5.09 -6.06
CA GLU A 648 26.58 4.78 -5.15
C GLU A 648 27.80 5.71 -5.35
N PRO A 649 28.59 6.02 -4.30
CA PRO A 649 28.41 5.58 -2.91
C PRO A 649 27.23 6.29 -2.24
N GLY A 650 26.33 5.49 -1.65
CA GLY A 650 25.07 5.91 -1.05
C GLY A 650 25.10 6.13 0.45
#